data_AF-A0AAU2HLA3-F1
#
_entry.id   AF-A0AAU2HLA3-F1
#
_cell.length_a   1.000
_cell.length_b   1.000
_cell.length_c   1.000
_cell.angle_alpha   90.00
_cell.angle_beta   90.00
_cell.angle_gamma   90.00
#
_symmetry.space_group_name_H-M   'P 1'
#
loop_
_entity.id
_entity.type
_entity.pdbx_description
1 polymer ?
#
loop_
_entity_poly.entity_id
_entity_poly.type
_entity_poly.pdbx_seq_one_letter_code
_entity_poly.pdbx_strand_id
1 'polypeptide(L)'
;MSLAQLHYTSASAGDDRGGARFTAVSAGIPTPVLAEAEQLLGYEPPAGAPYHPTTAELRSFPEAFSFSALSDGSHLLSRTVALGGPGAGRFHAHAVHLPAGTGLPGDVPAITAWRSPNWASTTPDGGLPGRMASLPASAAFGPEALNDFAVSRSPWLAAVFADLRRASEESSSARVVLVERQSTDVARWIALAGAVLPPENVQRLTFTTYTRRPAHSPHRVVGVLPEDTPEPNGSDNGLRVHTCTGPRPAGPVDDAWAETCARIWRSRSPELFRAAAELPGEPYAAGPLAVTALCAGVALGPAERAAAADWAAERPYALDEERTRRLTDALTASGVDRTSAELSCVARLLTALDGRSPAATTASLAALLVTEAVRGGNVTLEPPARSAFAEPAGERAAAALVTALGDDLRTELATGAPAVPTVPGRSVARTVQLLRIARLLDVDCADLLPDVVHRMARSLLDEGAAGCGPVLLDLLDEQFDVRTALLGELDRIAPHDPAGTERLLTGVALPFTGTQALPHLRMCAAAPDARAGGGDRVKVLHTVLRAGGMSPFTEPLVLRTAVGLVWGEDTPTAGEARLLLGGTTSDAHRTAGTWSALVSAALGAPADDEEAPELAHDLLRGFPQEIDARARGALLLLEFARDMRSGAAEPGWTERARKLCAGAGPVEPGVRDRALGALAGRLLAPDRPEAELYAFVHSNDADLIAAYGRAARHDTVLARLRSEPAYVADCFTVWSSHPHAGRAWSETRAALLEEVLRPVVRGLSAGEVAAVEEAAERTGSSRTAEAFRAWNRPGGFGRRLGSRLTARVRRS
;
A
#
# COMPACT_ATOMS: atom_id res chain seq x y z
N MET A 1 8.90 43.02 -53.65
CA MET A 1 8.35 43.74 -52.48
C MET A 1 9.48 44.54 -51.83
N SER A 2 9.21 45.75 -51.31
CA SER A 2 10.20 46.51 -50.52
C SER A 2 9.73 46.51 -49.07
N LEU A 3 10.66 46.32 -48.13
CA LEU A 3 10.41 46.42 -46.70
C LEU A 3 10.14 47.89 -46.33
N ALA A 4 9.07 48.13 -45.57
CA ALA A 4 8.67 49.46 -45.11
C ALA A 4 9.55 49.86 -43.92
N GLN A 5 10.24 51.00 -44.04
CA GLN A 5 11.25 51.44 -43.08
C GLN A 5 10.81 52.68 -42.31
N LEU A 6 11.31 52.82 -41.08
CA LEU A 6 11.19 54.03 -40.28
C LEU A 6 12.50 54.32 -39.55
N HIS A 7 12.79 55.61 -39.38
CA HIS A 7 13.98 56.10 -38.68
C HIS A 7 13.54 57.07 -37.58
N TYR A 8 14.02 56.82 -36.37
CA TYR A 8 13.69 57.57 -35.16
C TYR A 8 14.97 57.95 -34.43
N THR A 9 15.09 59.18 -33.93
CA THR A 9 16.30 59.63 -33.25
C THR A 9 16.01 60.62 -32.13
N SER A 10 16.82 60.58 -31.08
CA SER A 10 16.85 61.59 -30.01
C SER A 10 17.81 62.75 -30.28
N ALA A 11 18.56 62.73 -31.39
CA ALA A 11 19.43 63.83 -31.77
C ALA A 11 18.61 64.99 -32.36
N SER A 12 18.69 66.18 -31.74
CA SER A 12 18.09 67.40 -32.28
C SER A 12 18.83 67.85 -33.55
N ALA A 13 18.10 68.03 -34.65
CA ALA A 13 18.63 68.78 -35.78
C ALA A 13 18.27 70.26 -35.57
N GLY A 14 19.20 71.04 -35.04
CA GLY A 14 19.22 72.51 -35.09
C GLY A 14 18.12 73.31 -34.38
N ASP A 15 17.01 72.72 -33.95
CA ASP A 15 15.90 73.41 -33.29
C ASP A 15 15.75 72.98 -31.82
N ASP A 16 15.62 73.98 -30.94
CA ASP A 16 15.59 73.91 -29.46
C ASP A 16 14.37 73.19 -28.84
N ARG A 17 13.61 72.42 -29.63
CA ARG A 17 12.54 71.56 -29.10
C ARG A 17 13.11 70.17 -28.78
N GLY A 18 13.54 69.99 -27.54
CA GLY A 18 14.05 68.72 -27.03
C GLY A 18 13.01 67.59 -27.08
N GLY A 19 13.37 66.47 -27.69
CA GLY A 19 12.54 65.26 -27.78
C GLY A 19 12.99 64.37 -28.94
N ALA A 20 12.81 63.05 -28.80
CA ALA A 20 13.05 62.11 -29.89
C ALA A 20 11.92 62.20 -30.95
N ARG A 21 12.25 61.96 -32.22
CA ARG A 21 11.30 62.14 -33.35
C ARG A 21 11.61 61.23 -34.54
N PHE A 22 10.60 61.00 -35.36
CA PHE A 22 10.77 60.33 -36.66
C PHE A 22 11.45 61.28 -37.67
N THR A 23 12.47 60.78 -38.37
CA THR A 23 13.22 61.56 -39.38
C THR A 23 13.00 61.10 -40.81
N ALA A 24 12.54 59.85 -41.00
CA ALA A 24 12.22 59.29 -42.31
C ALA A 24 11.26 58.10 -42.12
N VAL A 25 10.19 58.02 -42.92
CA VAL A 25 9.17 56.96 -42.84
C VAL A 25 8.75 56.57 -44.26
N SER A 26 8.67 55.26 -44.54
CA SER A 26 8.16 54.76 -45.82
C SER A 26 6.66 55.04 -45.98
N ALA A 27 6.22 55.32 -47.20
CA ALA A 27 4.81 55.49 -47.50
C ALA A 27 4.02 54.20 -47.18
N GLY A 28 2.85 54.35 -46.54
CA GLY A 28 1.93 53.24 -46.24
C GLY A 28 1.96 52.70 -44.82
N ILE A 29 2.82 53.22 -43.93
CA ILE A 29 2.79 52.88 -42.50
C ILE A 29 1.65 53.64 -41.80
N PRO A 30 0.68 52.98 -41.16
CA PRO A 30 -0.43 53.64 -40.47
C PRO A 30 0.02 54.52 -39.28
N THR A 31 -0.67 55.63 -39.02
CA THR A 31 -0.39 56.50 -37.88
C THR A 31 -0.45 55.80 -36.51
N PRO A 32 -1.40 54.88 -36.23
CA PRO A 32 -1.40 54.12 -34.98
C PRO A 32 -0.13 53.29 -34.77
N VAL A 33 0.39 52.68 -35.85
CA VAL A 33 1.65 51.92 -35.82
C VAL A 33 2.83 52.83 -35.49
N LEU A 34 2.85 54.06 -36.00
CA LEU A 34 3.91 55.03 -35.65
C LEU A 34 3.86 55.44 -34.17
N ALA A 35 2.66 55.64 -33.61
CA ALA A 35 2.49 55.97 -32.20
C ALA A 35 2.93 54.83 -31.28
N GLU A 36 2.61 53.58 -31.62
CA GLU A 36 3.06 52.40 -30.89
C GLU A 36 4.58 52.18 -31.05
N ALA A 37 5.11 52.34 -32.26
CA ALA A 37 6.55 52.23 -32.53
C ALA A 37 7.37 53.26 -31.72
N GLU A 38 6.88 54.49 -31.54
CA GLU A 38 7.57 55.52 -30.75
C GLU A 38 7.90 55.05 -29.32
N GLN A 39 6.98 54.28 -28.70
CA GLN A 39 7.14 53.73 -27.35
C GLN A 39 8.16 52.58 -27.29
N LEU A 40 8.39 51.88 -28.41
CA LEU A 40 9.24 50.70 -28.50
C LEU A 40 10.69 51.01 -28.92
N LEU A 41 10.93 52.13 -29.61
CA LEU A 41 12.23 52.47 -30.22
C LEU A 41 13.19 53.21 -29.28
N GLY A 42 12.75 53.52 -28.06
CA GLY A 42 13.56 54.20 -27.05
C GLY A 42 14.83 53.42 -26.68
N TYR A 43 15.89 54.13 -26.33
CA TYR A 43 17.14 53.54 -25.87
C TYR A 43 17.70 54.32 -24.68
N GLU A 44 18.06 53.57 -23.64
CA GLU A 44 18.78 54.09 -22.48
C GLU A 44 20.16 53.47 -22.46
N PRO A 45 21.25 54.26 -22.31
CA PRO A 45 22.59 53.70 -22.24
C PRO A 45 22.80 52.91 -20.93
N PRO A 46 23.83 52.04 -20.88
CA PRO A 46 24.15 51.25 -19.68
C PRO A 46 24.31 52.09 -18.42
N ALA A 47 24.04 51.48 -17.25
CA ALA A 47 24.29 52.14 -15.98
C ALA A 47 25.76 52.58 -15.86
N GLY A 48 25.98 53.85 -15.51
CA GLY A 48 27.32 54.42 -15.43
C GLY A 48 27.91 54.93 -16.75
N ALA A 49 27.13 54.95 -17.84
CA ALA A 49 27.55 55.55 -19.10
C ALA A 49 27.95 57.04 -18.91
N PRO A 50 29.10 57.48 -19.45
CA PRO A 50 29.54 58.86 -19.35
C PRO A 50 28.57 59.81 -20.05
N TYR A 51 28.46 61.04 -19.54
CA TYR A 51 27.58 62.07 -20.12
C TYR A 51 28.02 62.53 -21.53
N HIS A 52 29.31 62.37 -21.84
CA HIS A 52 29.91 62.61 -23.16
C HIS A 52 30.80 61.43 -23.56
N PRO A 53 30.20 60.36 -24.12
CA PRO A 53 30.96 59.16 -24.48
C PRO A 53 31.89 59.44 -25.67
N THR A 54 33.12 58.97 -25.57
CA THR A 54 34.10 58.90 -26.65
C THR A 54 33.67 57.91 -27.73
N THR A 55 34.27 57.99 -28.92
CA THR A 55 34.02 57.02 -30.00
C THR A 55 34.34 55.58 -29.58
N ALA A 56 35.31 55.37 -28.70
CA ALA A 56 35.65 54.04 -28.19
C ALA A 56 34.55 53.51 -27.24
N GLU A 57 34.06 54.37 -26.33
CA GLU A 57 32.98 54.03 -25.41
C GLU A 57 31.65 53.77 -26.16
N LEU A 58 31.32 54.58 -27.17
CA LEU A 58 30.15 54.35 -28.02
C LEU A 58 30.17 52.99 -28.72
N ARG A 59 31.36 52.51 -29.13
CA ARG A 59 31.51 51.16 -29.72
C ARG A 59 31.33 50.04 -28.71
N SER A 60 31.53 50.31 -27.42
CA SER A 60 31.29 49.34 -26.34
C SER A 60 29.84 49.31 -25.85
N PHE A 61 29.04 50.33 -26.18
CA PHE A 61 27.64 50.34 -25.78
C PHE A 61 26.85 49.23 -26.50
N PRO A 62 25.91 48.58 -25.81
CA PRO A 62 25.13 47.49 -26.38
C PRO A 62 24.22 48.02 -27.48
N GLU A 63 24.15 47.27 -28.58
CA GLU A 63 23.12 47.46 -29.60
C GLU A 63 21.80 46.82 -29.11
N ALA A 64 20.71 47.56 -29.19
CA ALA A 64 19.37 47.05 -28.90
C ALA A 64 18.70 46.67 -30.22
N PHE A 65 18.41 45.38 -30.38
CA PHE A 65 17.65 44.88 -31.51
C PHE A 65 16.44 44.16 -31.00
N SER A 66 15.30 44.59 -31.51
CA SER A 66 14.02 44.21 -30.96
C SER A 66 13.10 43.71 -32.06
N PHE A 67 12.40 42.62 -31.76
CA PHE A 67 11.29 42.11 -32.54
C PHE A 67 10.04 42.21 -31.67
N SER A 68 9.15 43.13 -32.02
CA SER A 68 7.97 43.48 -31.23
C SER A 68 6.69 43.15 -32.00
N ALA A 69 5.70 42.58 -31.31
CA ALA A 69 4.35 42.46 -31.84
C ALA A 69 3.57 43.75 -31.58
N LEU A 70 2.79 44.18 -32.57
CA LEU A 70 1.97 45.40 -32.51
C LEU A 70 0.49 45.05 -32.30
N SER A 71 -0.28 46.03 -31.83
CA SER A 71 -1.71 45.88 -31.52
C SER A 71 -2.60 45.49 -32.72
N ASP A 72 -2.16 45.78 -33.94
CA ASP A 72 -2.84 45.42 -35.20
C ASP A 72 -2.46 44.03 -35.73
N GLY A 73 -1.65 43.26 -34.98
CA GLY A 73 -1.15 41.95 -35.37
C GLY A 73 0.05 41.98 -36.33
N SER A 74 0.55 43.17 -36.68
CA SER A 74 1.80 43.36 -37.41
C SER A 74 3.01 43.28 -36.46
N HIS A 75 4.22 43.27 -37.02
CA HIS A 75 5.45 43.23 -36.23
C HIS A 75 6.40 44.38 -36.60
N LEU A 76 7.21 44.78 -35.61
CA LEU A 76 8.24 45.78 -35.77
C LEU A 76 9.61 45.16 -35.46
N LEU A 77 10.48 45.14 -36.46
CA LEU A 77 11.88 44.74 -36.31
C LEU A 77 12.75 45.99 -36.26
N SER A 78 13.41 46.25 -35.15
CA SER A 78 14.15 47.50 -34.94
C SER A 78 15.58 47.26 -34.48
N ARG A 79 16.46 48.17 -34.88
CA ARG A 79 17.84 48.28 -34.43
C ARG A 79 18.08 49.68 -33.90
N THR A 80 18.45 49.79 -32.63
CA THR A 80 18.77 51.04 -31.97
C THR A 80 20.21 51.05 -31.47
N VAL A 81 20.93 52.11 -31.82
CA VAL A 81 22.33 52.34 -31.44
C VAL A 81 22.50 53.70 -30.79
N ALA A 82 23.43 53.79 -29.84
CA ALA A 82 23.82 55.06 -29.25
C ALA A 82 24.56 55.95 -30.26
N LEU A 83 24.33 57.26 -30.17
CA LEU A 83 25.00 58.29 -30.95
C LEU A 83 25.91 59.14 -30.06
N GLY A 84 26.99 59.65 -30.63
CA GLY A 84 27.83 60.68 -30.00
C GLY A 84 27.18 62.06 -30.06
N GLY A 85 27.59 62.95 -29.14
CA GLY A 85 27.17 64.36 -29.11
C GLY A 85 26.98 64.89 -27.69
N PRO A 86 26.59 66.18 -27.55
CA PRO A 86 26.34 66.75 -26.24
C PRO A 86 25.05 66.19 -25.61
N GLY A 87 25.18 65.57 -24.43
CA GLY A 87 24.08 64.98 -23.66
C GLY A 87 24.14 63.45 -23.59
N ALA A 88 23.79 62.90 -22.43
CA ALA A 88 23.72 61.45 -22.22
C ALA A 88 22.54 60.83 -23.01
N GLY A 89 22.76 59.65 -23.59
CA GLY A 89 21.67 58.81 -24.12
C GLY A 89 21.09 59.22 -25.48
N ARG A 90 21.87 59.91 -26.33
CA ARG A 90 21.48 60.09 -27.75
C ARG A 90 21.46 58.75 -28.47
N PHE A 91 20.52 58.53 -29.38
CA PHE A 91 20.38 57.29 -30.12
C PHE A 91 19.77 57.48 -31.51
N HIS A 92 19.99 56.50 -32.37
CA HIS A 92 19.31 56.31 -33.65
C HIS A 92 18.71 54.92 -33.70
N ALA A 93 17.42 54.85 -34.02
CA ALA A 93 16.69 53.64 -34.27
C ALA A 93 16.30 53.55 -35.75
N HIS A 94 16.64 52.45 -36.39
CA HIS A 94 16.18 52.08 -37.72
C HIS A 94 15.31 50.84 -37.58
N ALA A 95 14.07 50.90 -38.06
CA ALA A 95 13.15 49.77 -37.97
C ALA A 95 12.45 49.47 -39.30
N VAL A 96 12.00 48.23 -39.40
CA VAL A 96 11.24 47.66 -40.50
C VAL A 96 9.88 47.21 -39.96
N HIS A 97 8.81 47.70 -40.58
CA HIS A 97 7.45 47.26 -40.33
C HIS A 97 7.13 46.05 -41.19
N LEU A 98 6.63 44.99 -40.56
CA LEU A 98 6.20 43.74 -41.18
C LEU A 98 4.68 43.63 -41.01
N PRO A 99 3.88 43.80 -42.08
CA PRO A 99 2.42 43.66 -42.01
C PRO A 99 1.95 42.36 -41.35
N ALA A 100 0.73 42.37 -40.80
CA ALA A 100 0.12 41.20 -40.17
C ALA A 100 0.14 39.99 -41.13
N GLY A 101 0.55 38.83 -40.61
CA GLY A 101 0.69 37.59 -41.40
C GLY A 101 1.89 37.57 -42.37
N THR A 102 2.78 38.56 -42.33
CA THR A 102 4.00 38.58 -43.15
C THR A 102 5.26 38.47 -42.30
N GLY A 103 6.19 37.61 -42.70
CA GLY A 103 7.51 37.46 -42.10
C GLY A 103 8.60 38.19 -42.89
N LEU A 104 9.86 37.99 -42.48
CA LEU A 104 10.99 38.36 -43.32
C LEU A 104 11.00 37.50 -44.59
N PRO A 105 11.50 38.03 -45.73
CA PRO A 105 11.60 37.25 -46.97
C PRO A 105 12.37 35.94 -46.76
N GLY A 106 11.79 34.83 -47.22
CA GLY A 106 12.36 33.49 -47.06
C GLY A 106 12.04 32.80 -45.73
N ASP A 107 11.06 33.32 -44.97
CA ASP A 107 10.57 32.78 -43.70
C ASP A 107 11.67 32.55 -42.65
N VAL A 108 12.73 33.37 -42.72
CA VAL A 108 13.85 33.32 -41.80
C VAL A 108 13.48 33.95 -40.45
N PRO A 109 13.96 33.40 -39.31
CA PRO A 109 13.72 33.99 -38.00
C PRO A 109 14.21 35.44 -37.90
N ALA A 110 13.43 36.31 -37.26
CA ALA A 110 13.74 37.74 -37.12
C ALA A 110 15.12 38.01 -36.52
N ILE A 111 15.56 37.17 -35.58
CA ILE A 111 16.89 37.27 -34.96
C ILE A 111 18.03 37.23 -35.97
N THR A 112 17.88 36.49 -37.08
CA THR A 112 18.93 36.34 -38.09
C THR A 112 19.32 37.66 -38.74
N ALA A 113 18.43 38.66 -38.74
CA ALA A 113 18.71 39.99 -39.27
C ALA A 113 19.59 40.86 -38.34
N TRP A 114 19.94 40.41 -37.12
CA TRP A 114 20.87 41.12 -36.24
C TRP A 114 22.18 41.45 -36.96
N ARG A 115 22.65 42.71 -36.91
CA ARG A 115 23.85 43.16 -37.65
C ARG A 115 23.84 42.84 -39.15
N SER A 116 22.66 42.71 -39.77
CA SER A 116 22.54 42.70 -41.22
C SER A 116 23.18 43.97 -41.81
N PRO A 117 23.93 43.87 -42.93
CA PRO A 117 24.61 45.02 -43.55
C PRO A 117 23.66 46.14 -43.98
N ASN A 118 22.37 45.86 -44.13
CA ASN A 118 21.37 46.83 -44.59
C ASN A 118 20.83 47.72 -43.46
N TRP A 119 21.25 47.52 -42.21
CA TRP A 119 20.87 48.41 -41.12
C TRP A 119 21.64 49.74 -41.16
N ALA A 120 20.90 50.85 -41.29
CA ALA A 120 21.43 52.18 -41.04
C ALA A 120 21.84 52.40 -39.56
N SER A 121 22.86 53.22 -39.35
CA SER A 121 23.29 53.70 -38.02
C SER A 121 23.06 55.20 -37.81
N THR A 122 22.59 55.90 -38.85
CA THR A 122 22.30 57.33 -38.88
C THR A 122 21.06 57.59 -39.73
N THR A 123 20.45 58.76 -39.55
CA THR A 123 19.33 59.23 -40.37
C THR A 123 19.73 59.32 -41.86
N PRO A 124 18.85 58.89 -42.79
CA PRO A 124 19.10 59.01 -44.23
C PRO A 124 19.19 60.47 -44.70
N ASP A 125 20.11 60.74 -45.63
CA ASP A 125 20.22 62.03 -46.29
C ASP A 125 19.01 62.25 -47.21
N GLY A 126 18.21 63.29 -46.94
CA GLY A 126 17.03 63.66 -47.74
C GLY A 126 15.67 63.27 -47.16
N GLY A 127 15.60 62.70 -45.94
CA GLY A 127 14.35 62.55 -45.18
C GLY A 127 13.38 61.46 -45.66
N LEU A 128 13.77 60.67 -46.67
CA LEU A 128 13.03 59.50 -47.15
C LEU A 128 13.90 58.23 -47.04
N PRO A 129 13.37 57.09 -46.56
CA PRO A 129 14.14 55.85 -46.54
C PRO A 129 14.44 55.34 -47.96
N GLY A 130 15.62 54.76 -48.17
CA GLY A 130 15.98 54.09 -49.43
C GLY A 130 15.17 52.82 -49.66
N ARG A 131 15.19 52.23 -50.86
CA ARG A 131 14.49 50.97 -51.15
C ARG A 131 15.25 49.78 -50.54
N MET A 132 14.61 49.00 -49.68
CA MET A 132 15.19 47.79 -49.07
C MET A 132 14.41 46.54 -49.47
N ALA A 133 15.05 45.59 -50.15
CA ALA A 133 14.40 44.36 -50.59
C ALA A 133 14.48 43.22 -49.56
N SER A 134 15.52 43.19 -48.74
CA SER A 134 15.77 42.12 -47.76
C SER A 134 16.69 42.57 -46.63
N LEU A 135 16.70 41.79 -45.55
CA LEU A 135 17.67 41.85 -44.48
C LEU A 135 18.42 40.51 -44.47
N PRO A 136 19.57 40.37 -45.15
CA PRO A 136 20.31 39.12 -45.17
C PRO A 136 20.80 38.73 -43.76
N ALA A 137 20.91 37.42 -43.53
CA ALA A 137 21.30 36.86 -42.24
C ALA A 137 22.72 37.29 -41.83
N SER A 138 22.90 37.48 -40.52
CA SER A 138 24.18 37.83 -39.91
C SER A 138 25.23 36.75 -40.07
N ALA A 139 26.44 37.13 -40.47
CA ALA A 139 27.61 36.24 -40.36
C ALA A 139 27.91 35.87 -38.89
N ALA A 140 27.40 36.63 -37.91
CA ALA A 140 27.58 36.36 -36.49
C ALA A 140 26.90 35.06 -36.00
N PHE A 141 25.99 34.50 -36.80
CA PHE A 141 25.28 33.25 -36.51
C PHE A 141 25.73 32.08 -37.39
N GLY A 142 26.97 32.11 -37.88
CA GLY A 142 27.55 30.96 -38.55
C GLY A 142 27.50 29.70 -37.66
N PRO A 143 27.37 28.49 -38.25
CA PRO A 143 27.24 27.25 -37.47
C PRO A 143 28.35 27.05 -36.43
N GLU A 144 29.60 27.36 -36.79
CA GLU A 144 30.75 27.27 -35.88
C GLU A 144 30.63 28.24 -34.69
N ALA A 145 30.22 29.49 -34.94
CA ALA A 145 30.07 30.50 -33.91
C ALA A 145 28.95 30.16 -32.90
N LEU A 146 27.83 29.60 -33.39
CA LEU A 146 26.75 29.12 -32.52
C LEU A 146 27.15 27.88 -31.72
N ASN A 147 27.87 26.95 -32.34
CA ASN A 147 28.40 25.77 -31.66
C ASN A 147 29.39 26.15 -30.54
N ASP A 148 30.35 27.03 -30.82
CA ASP A 148 31.31 27.49 -29.81
C ASP A 148 30.62 28.23 -28.67
N PHE A 149 29.61 29.05 -28.99
CA PHE A 149 28.81 29.74 -27.99
C PHE A 149 28.05 28.73 -27.11
N ALA A 150 27.35 27.76 -27.70
CA ALA A 150 26.61 26.74 -26.97
C ALA A 150 27.52 25.92 -26.05
N VAL A 151 28.70 25.51 -26.53
CA VAL A 151 29.69 24.80 -25.72
C VAL A 151 30.13 25.67 -24.53
N SER A 152 30.43 26.96 -24.77
CA SER A 152 30.82 27.90 -23.71
C SER A 152 29.73 28.14 -22.66
N ARG A 153 28.46 27.92 -23.02
CA ARG A 153 27.29 28.10 -22.18
C ARG A 153 26.60 26.80 -21.78
N SER A 154 27.28 25.66 -21.92
CA SER A 154 26.73 24.32 -21.65
C SER A 154 25.92 24.20 -20.33
N PRO A 155 26.35 24.76 -19.19
CA PRO A 155 25.60 24.63 -17.93
C PRO A 155 24.22 25.27 -17.92
N TRP A 156 23.95 26.25 -18.79
CA TRP A 156 22.69 27.02 -18.80
C TRP A 156 21.75 26.62 -19.94
N LEU A 157 22.23 25.86 -20.93
CA LEU A 157 21.47 25.56 -22.16
C LEU A 157 20.07 25.00 -21.88
N ALA A 158 19.98 23.94 -21.06
CA ALA A 158 18.71 23.27 -20.80
C ALA A 158 17.71 24.20 -20.08
N ALA A 159 18.16 24.93 -19.06
CA ALA A 159 17.28 25.80 -18.28
C ALA A 159 16.76 26.97 -19.12
N VAL A 160 17.64 27.56 -19.94
CA VAL A 160 17.27 28.64 -20.86
C VAL A 160 16.31 28.13 -21.94
N PHE A 161 16.56 26.98 -22.55
CA PHE A 161 15.66 26.42 -23.57
C PHE A 161 14.28 26.09 -23.01
N ALA A 162 14.18 25.48 -21.82
CA ALA A 162 12.90 25.16 -21.19
C ALA A 162 12.05 26.42 -20.97
N ASP A 163 12.66 27.49 -20.47
CA ASP A 163 11.96 28.76 -20.23
C ASP A 163 11.63 29.51 -21.52
N LEU A 164 12.50 29.49 -22.53
CA LEU A 164 12.23 30.09 -23.85
C LEU A 164 11.11 29.35 -24.59
N ARG A 165 11.05 28.02 -24.50
CA ARG A 165 9.95 27.22 -25.04
C ARG A 165 8.63 27.61 -24.38
N ARG A 166 8.59 27.63 -23.05
CA ARG A 166 7.39 28.05 -22.31
C ARG A 166 6.95 29.47 -22.68
N ALA A 167 7.90 30.38 -22.85
CA ALA A 167 7.64 31.76 -23.29
C ALA A 167 7.08 31.87 -24.71
N SER A 168 7.34 30.90 -25.58
CA SER A 168 6.79 30.83 -26.93
C SER A 168 5.41 30.18 -27.00
N GLU A 169 5.13 29.20 -26.14
CA GLU A 169 3.89 28.41 -26.15
C GLU A 169 2.77 29.09 -25.36
N GLU A 170 3.09 29.61 -24.18
CA GLU A 170 2.13 30.15 -23.20
C GLU A 170 2.19 31.68 -23.11
N SER A 171 1.14 32.36 -23.59
CA SER A 171 1.07 33.82 -23.50
C SER A 171 0.98 34.37 -22.06
N SER A 172 0.69 33.54 -21.06
CA SER A 172 0.68 33.93 -19.65
C SER A 172 1.98 33.62 -18.92
N SER A 173 2.96 32.99 -19.57
CA SER A 173 4.20 32.61 -18.89
C SER A 173 5.01 33.84 -18.48
N ALA A 174 5.87 33.63 -17.50
CA ALA A 174 6.87 34.62 -17.11
C ALA A 174 7.76 35.00 -18.31
N ARG A 175 8.16 36.27 -18.38
CA ARG A 175 9.13 36.79 -19.35
C ARG A 175 10.53 36.29 -18.98
N VAL A 176 11.33 35.94 -19.98
CA VAL A 176 12.69 35.44 -19.80
C VAL A 176 13.67 36.61 -19.87
N VAL A 177 14.47 36.79 -18.83
CA VAL A 177 15.53 37.81 -18.77
C VAL A 177 16.87 37.11 -18.91
N LEU A 178 17.62 37.43 -19.97
CA LEU A 178 18.94 36.91 -20.26
C LEU A 178 20.00 37.94 -19.86
N VAL A 179 20.79 37.63 -18.84
CA VAL A 179 21.87 38.49 -18.36
C VAL A 179 23.20 38.01 -18.96
N GLU A 180 23.75 38.81 -19.87
CA GLU A 180 25.01 38.53 -20.56
C GLU A 180 25.88 39.78 -20.61
N ARG A 181 27.21 39.59 -20.74
CA ARG A 181 28.17 40.71 -20.80
C ARG A 181 28.05 41.55 -22.07
N GLN A 182 27.46 40.99 -23.11
CA GLN A 182 27.32 41.63 -24.42
C GLN A 182 25.95 41.29 -25.02
N SER A 183 25.31 42.27 -25.66
CA SER A 183 24.04 42.03 -26.35
C SER A 183 24.16 41.06 -27.54
N THR A 184 25.38 40.86 -28.07
CA THR A 184 25.67 39.81 -29.05
C THR A 184 25.43 38.40 -28.49
N ASP A 185 25.73 38.16 -27.21
CA ASP A 185 25.52 36.85 -26.58
C ASP A 185 24.04 36.59 -26.32
N VAL A 186 23.27 37.63 -25.96
CA VAL A 186 21.79 37.55 -25.93
C VAL A 186 21.24 37.19 -27.32
N ALA A 187 21.76 37.84 -28.36
CA ALA A 187 21.35 37.54 -29.74
C ALA A 187 21.66 36.08 -30.13
N ARG A 188 22.80 35.54 -29.69
CA ARG A 188 23.17 34.13 -29.90
C ARG A 188 22.25 33.17 -29.15
N TRP A 189 21.84 33.48 -27.92
CA TRP A 189 20.83 32.70 -27.20
C TRP A 189 19.50 32.59 -27.97
N ILE A 190 19.01 33.72 -28.48
CA ILE A 190 17.78 33.76 -29.27
C ILE A 190 17.97 33.01 -30.60
N ALA A 191 19.15 33.10 -31.23
CA ALA A 191 19.47 32.35 -32.43
C ALA A 191 19.53 30.83 -32.19
N LEU A 192 20.10 30.37 -31.07
CA LEU A 192 20.06 28.96 -30.67
C LEU A 192 18.62 28.47 -30.46
N ALA A 193 17.79 29.26 -29.77
CA ALA A 193 16.38 28.95 -29.58
C ALA A 193 15.61 28.88 -30.90
N GLY A 194 15.91 29.79 -31.83
CA GLY A 194 15.34 29.83 -33.18
C GLY A 194 15.63 28.59 -34.03
N ALA A 195 16.67 27.83 -33.69
CA ALA A 195 17.05 26.60 -34.39
C ALA A 195 16.45 25.32 -33.77
N VAL A 196 15.94 25.38 -32.54
CA VAL A 196 15.37 24.22 -31.82
C VAL A 196 13.86 24.29 -31.63
N LEU A 197 13.27 25.49 -31.75
CA LEU A 197 11.83 25.69 -31.63
C LEU A 197 11.13 25.57 -33.00
N PRO A 198 9.86 25.12 -33.02
CA PRO A 198 9.04 25.19 -34.22
C PRO A 198 8.96 26.62 -34.80
N PRO A 199 8.88 26.81 -36.13
CA PRO A 199 8.83 28.14 -36.74
C PRO A 199 7.72 29.04 -36.19
N GLU A 200 6.55 28.48 -35.90
CA GLU A 200 5.42 29.21 -35.31
C GLU A 200 5.73 29.75 -33.90
N ASN A 201 6.43 28.95 -33.09
CA ASN A 201 6.86 29.33 -31.75
C ASN A 201 7.94 30.42 -31.81
N VAL A 202 8.87 30.33 -32.76
CA VAL A 202 9.90 31.35 -32.99
C VAL A 202 9.27 32.70 -33.37
N GLN A 203 8.20 32.69 -34.18
CA GLN A 203 7.47 33.93 -34.55
C GLN A 203 6.73 34.55 -33.35
N ARG A 204 6.27 33.76 -32.39
CA ARG A 204 5.61 34.25 -31.17
C ARG A 204 6.59 34.80 -30.13
N LEU A 205 7.87 34.47 -30.26
CA LEU A 205 8.93 34.87 -29.33
C LEU A 205 9.39 36.31 -29.61
N THR A 206 8.66 37.30 -29.08
CA THR A 206 9.11 38.70 -29.12
C THR A 206 10.33 38.90 -28.23
N PHE A 207 11.31 39.68 -28.71
CA PHE A 207 12.58 39.82 -27.99
C PHE A 207 13.17 41.22 -28.09
N THR A 208 14.04 41.56 -27.15
CA THR A 208 15.01 42.66 -27.28
C THR A 208 16.37 42.20 -26.77
N THR A 209 17.45 42.47 -27.53
CA THR A 209 18.81 42.08 -27.13
C THR A 209 19.41 42.94 -26.03
N TYR A 210 18.82 44.11 -25.75
CA TYR A 210 19.25 45.00 -24.69
C TYR A 210 18.15 45.98 -24.26
N THR A 211 17.91 46.08 -22.96
CA THR A 211 17.23 47.20 -22.32
C THR A 211 17.79 47.43 -20.92
N ARG A 212 17.78 48.68 -20.46
CA ARG A 212 18.11 49.02 -19.07
C ARG A 212 16.96 48.73 -18.10
N ARG A 213 15.72 48.60 -18.61
CA ARG A 213 14.49 48.51 -17.80
C ARG A 213 13.71 47.24 -18.10
N PRO A 214 14.20 46.06 -17.69
CA PRO A 214 13.58 44.78 -18.04
C PRO A 214 12.11 44.66 -17.58
N ALA A 215 11.76 45.20 -16.41
CA ALA A 215 10.39 45.14 -15.88
C ALA A 215 9.35 45.84 -16.78
N HIS A 216 9.75 46.89 -17.49
CA HIS A 216 8.89 47.69 -18.36
C HIS A 216 8.91 47.23 -19.83
N SER A 217 9.70 46.22 -20.16
CA SER A 217 9.80 45.72 -21.54
C SER A 217 8.54 44.92 -21.91
N PRO A 218 7.92 45.18 -23.07
CA PRO A 218 6.79 44.41 -23.57
C PRO A 218 7.20 43.07 -24.20
N HIS A 219 8.50 42.79 -24.30
CA HIS A 219 9.03 41.60 -24.97
C HIS A 219 9.00 40.36 -24.07
N ARG A 220 8.86 39.17 -24.68
CA ARG A 220 8.93 37.88 -23.98
C ARG A 220 10.34 37.53 -23.55
N VAL A 221 11.33 37.89 -24.36
CA VAL A 221 12.76 37.68 -24.07
C VAL A 221 13.46 39.02 -23.98
N VAL A 222 14.17 39.24 -22.89
CA VAL A 222 14.77 40.54 -22.58
C VAL A 222 16.24 40.36 -22.24
N GLY A 223 17.11 40.92 -23.07
CA GLY A 223 18.54 41.04 -22.78
C GLY A 223 18.85 42.20 -21.85
N VAL A 224 19.68 41.96 -20.84
CA VAL A 224 20.20 42.99 -19.95
C VAL A 224 21.69 42.78 -19.71
N LEU A 225 22.40 43.86 -19.38
CA LEU A 225 23.77 43.77 -18.89
C LEU A 225 23.80 43.41 -17.39
N PRO A 226 24.89 42.86 -16.85
CA PRO A 226 24.98 42.43 -15.45
C PRO A 226 24.61 43.54 -14.44
N GLU A 227 24.98 44.78 -14.70
CA GLU A 227 24.66 45.96 -13.90
C GLU A 227 23.17 46.33 -13.85
N ASP A 228 22.39 45.88 -14.84
CA ASP A 228 20.96 46.16 -14.98
C ASP A 228 20.10 44.93 -14.61
N THR A 229 20.69 43.95 -13.91
CA THR A 229 20.00 42.73 -13.48
C THR A 229 18.88 43.06 -12.48
N PRO A 230 17.64 42.58 -12.71
CA PRO A 230 16.56 42.78 -11.75
C PRO A 230 16.81 41.99 -10.46
N GLU A 231 16.44 42.55 -9.30
CA GLU A 231 16.65 41.88 -8.01
C GLU A 231 15.84 40.58 -7.88
N PRO A 232 16.42 39.50 -7.34
CA PRO A 232 15.79 38.17 -7.27
C PRO A 232 14.61 38.07 -6.28
N ASN A 233 14.43 39.04 -5.38
CA ASN A 233 13.52 38.94 -4.23
C ASN A 233 12.08 39.43 -4.47
N GLY A 234 11.67 39.67 -5.72
CA GLY A 234 10.28 39.96 -6.05
C GLY A 234 9.57 38.72 -6.57
N SER A 235 9.06 37.86 -5.68
CA SER A 235 8.29 36.64 -6.02
C SER A 235 6.97 36.89 -6.80
N ASP A 236 6.74 38.10 -7.30
CA ASP A 236 5.50 38.56 -7.94
C ASP A 236 5.71 39.26 -9.30
N ASN A 237 6.94 39.34 -9.83
CA ASN A 237 7.22 40.15 -11.04
C ASN A 237 6.99 39.44 -12.39
N GLY A 238 6.63 38.15 -12.40
CA GLY A 238 6.44 37.40 -13.66
C GLY A 238 7.69 37.38 -14.56
N LEU A 239 8.89 37.43 -13.96
CA LEU A 239 10.19 37.37 -14.66
C LEU A 239 10.95 36.10 -14.27
N ARG A 240 11.62 35.46 -15.23
CA ARG A 240 12.58 34.36 -15.03
C ARG A 240 13.96 34.80 -15.47
N VAL A 241 14.88 34.95 -14.53
CA VAL A 241 16.20 35.55 -14.74
C VAL A 241 17.27 34.48 -14.90
N HIS A 242 17.96 34.49 -16.03
CA HIS A 242 19.10 33.61 -16.31
C HIS A 242 20.39 34.42 -16.34
N THR A 243 21.23 34.23 -15.32
CA THR A 243 22.57 34.84 -15.26
C THR A 243 23.60 33.92 -15.89
N CYS A 244 23.73 33.99 -17.22
CA CYS A 244 24.53 33.09 -18.04
C CYS A 244 26.06 33.30 -17.94
N THR A 245 26.51 34.16 -17.04
CA THR A 245 27.92 34.37 -16.67
C THR A 245 28.18 34.23 -15.16
N GLY A 246 27.15 33.86 -14.40
CA GLY A 246 27.16 33.74 -12.94
C GLY A 246 27.28 32.30 -12.45
N PRO A 247 26.71 31.98 -11.28
CA PRO A 247 26.62 30.61 -10.78
C PRO A 247 25.89 29.70 -11.78
N ARG A 248 26.33 28.44 -11.84
CA ARG A 248 25.65 27.42 -12.64
C ARG A 248 24.27 27.11 -12.05
N PRO A 249 23.26 26.80 -12.87
CA PRO A 249 21.96 26.33 -12.38
C PRO A 249 22.14 25.06 -11.53
N ALA A 250 21.29 24.91 -10.52
CA ALA A 250 21.32 23.75 -9.63
C ALA A 250 20.55 22.58 -10.24
N GLY A 251 21.26 21.47 -10.49
CA GLY A 251 20.66 20.20 -10.91
C GLY A 251 20.21 20.14 -12.38
N PRO A 252 19.80 18.95 -12.84
CA PRO A 252 19.21 18.76 -14.17
C PRO A 252 17.82 19.43 -14.26
N VAL A 253 17.43 19.81 -15.47
CA VAL A 253 16.11 20.40 -15.73
C VAL A 253 15.10 19.27 -15.95
N ASP A 254 13.93 19.37 -15.31
CA ASP A 254 12.81 18.44 -15.50
C ASP A 254 12.08 18.71 -16.83
N ASP A 255 12.82 18.64 -17.93
CA ASP A 255 12.35 18.86 -19.29
C ASP A 255 13.24 18.08 -20.27
N ALA A 256 12.77 16.88 -20.65
CA ALA A 256 13.50 15.99 -21.56
C ALA A 256 13.78 16.62 -22.93
N TRP A 257 12.90 17.51 -23.42
CA TRP A 257 13.14 18.24 -24.67
C TRP A 257 14.32 19.20 -24.52
N ALA A 258 14.32 20.02 -23.47
CA ALA A 258 15.32 21.04 -23.26
C ALA A 258 16.71 20.43 -22.99
N GLU A 259 16.78 19.36 -22.20
CA GLU A 259 18.01 18.60 -21.96
C GLU A 259 18.53 17.94 -23.24
N THR A 260 17.65 17.36 -24.07
CA THR A 260 18.06 16.79 -25.37
C THR A 260 18.63 17.87 -26.29
N CYS A 261 17.95 19.01 -26.43
CA CYS A 261 18.43 20.14 -27.22
C CYS A 261 19.79 20.65 -26.73
N ALA A 262 19.96 20.80 -25.42
CA ALA A 262 21.23 21.21 -24.80
C ALA A 262 22.37 20.24 -25.13
N ARG A 263 22.10 18.92 -25.07
CA ARG A 263 23.09 17.89 -25.37
C ARG A 263 23.47 17.87 -26.85
N ILE A 264 22.50 18.00 -27.76
CA ILE A 264 22.76 18.09 -29.22
C ILE A 264 23.69 19.28 -29.53
N TRP A 265 23.38 20.45 -28.97
CA TRP A 265 24.22 21.64 -29.14
C TRP A 265 25.62 21.49 -28.55
N ARG A 266 25.73 20.90 -27.34
CA ARG A 266 27.03 20.62 -26.71
C ARG A 266 27.88 19.65 -27.53
N SER A 267 27.24 18.72 -28.22
CA SER A 267 27.91 17.78 -29.14
C SER A 267 28.27 18.39 -30.50
N ARG A 268 27.93 19.67 -30.74
CA ARG A 268 28.17 20.38 -32.01
C ARG A 268 27.45 19.75 -33.22
N SER A 269 26.27 19.19 -32.99
CA SER A 269 25.49 18.46 -34.02
C SER A 269 24.12 19.09 -34.32
N PRO A 270 24.03 20.39 -34.67
CA PRO A 270 22.73 21.05 -34.91
C PRO A 270 21.97 20.51 -36.13
N GLU A 271 22.63 19.80 -37.03
CA GLU A 271 21.98 19.07 -38.13
C GLU A 271 20.94 18.04 -37.65
N LEU A 272 21.07 17.55 -36.41
CA LEU A 272 20.13 16.60 -35.83
C LEU A 272 18.74 17.20 -35.60
N PHE A 273 18.60 18.52 -35.43
CA PHE A 273 17.28 19.17 -35.33
C PHE A 273 16.49 19.03 -36.63
N ARG A 274 17.16 19.13 -37.79
CA ARG A 274 16.53 18.92 -39.08
C ARG A 274 16.18 17.45 -39.29
N ALA A 275 17.11 16.54 -38.97
CA ALA A 275 16.86 15.10 -39.07
C ALA A 275 15.68 14.65 -38.18
N ALA A 276 15.52 15.23 -36.99
CA ALA A 276 14.38 14.97 -36.12
C ALA A 276 13.06 15.52 -36.68
N ALA A 277 13.09 16.67 -37.37
CA ALA A 277 11.90 17.25 -38.02
C ALA A 277 11.42 16.46 -39.25
N GLU A 278 12.27 15.59 -39.83
CA GLU A 278 11.90 14.67 -40.91
C GLU A 278 11.20 13.40 -40.40
N LEU A 279 11.25 13.12 -39.09
CA LEU A 279 10.55 11.99 -38.48
C LEU A 279 9.04 12.28 -38.36
N PRO A 280 8.17 11.26 -38.44
CA PRO A 280 6.73 11.44 -38.35
C PRO A 280 6.28 11.88 -36.95
N GLY A 281 5.29 12.77 -36.90
CA GLY A 281 4.74 13.32 -35.65
C GLY A 281 4.94 14.82 -35.56
N GLU A 282 4.83 15.37 -34.36
CA GLU A 282 5.11 16.79 -34.10
C GLU A 282 6.61 17.06 -34.28
N PRO A 283 7.00 17.89 -35.25
CA PRO A 283 8.39 18.28 -35.43
C PRO A 283 8.91 18.93 -34.15
N TYR A 284 10.17 18.65 -33.78
CA TYR A 284 10.81 19.17 -32.57
C TYR A 284 10.25 18.65 -31.23
N ALA A 285 9.41 17.62 -31.21
CA ALA A 285 9.02 16.96 -29.96
C ALA A 285 10.23 16.25 -29.28
N ALA A 286 10.12 16.00 -27.97
CA ALA A 286 11.19 15.38 -27.18
C ALA A 286 11.62 14.00 -27.72
N GLY A 287 10.67 13.16 -28.12
CA GLY A 287 10.89 11.82 -28.62
C GLY A 287 11.76 11.76 -29.89
N PRO A 288 11.33 12.36 -31.02
CA PRO A 288 12.11 12.41 -32.26
C PRO A 288 13.53 12.97 -32.07
N LEU A 289 13.67 14.01 -31.25
CA LEU A 289 14.98 14.59 -30.93
C LEU A 289 15.86 13.61 -30.17
N ALA A 290 15.31 12.95 -29.15
CA ALA A 290 16.05 12.00 -28.34
C ALA A 290 16.44 10.74 -29.14
N VAL A 291 15.56 10.23 -30.01
CA VAL A 291 15.89 9.14 -30.94
C VAL A 291 17.04 9.53 -31.86
N THR A 292 16.93 10.69 -32.50
CA THR A 292 17.95 11.16 -33.45
C THR A 292 19.30 11.40 -32.75
N ALA A 293 19.28 11.95 -31.54
CA ALA A 293 20.46 12.15 -30.71
C ALA A 293 21.12 10.81 -30.30
N LEU A 294 20.33 9.83 -29.83
CA LEU A 294 20.85 8.50 -29.48
C LEU A 294 21.43 7.77 -30.69
N CYS A 295 20.74 7.80 -31.85
CA CYS A 295 21.25 7.18 -33.09
C CYS A 295 22.55 7.84 -33.59
N ALA A 296 22.80 9.09 -33.22
CA ALA A 296 24.04 9.82 -33.52
C ALA A 296 25.13 9.65 -32.44
N GLY A 297 24.87 8.87 -31.38
CA GLY A 297 25.84 8.60 -30.30
C GLY A 297 25.92 9.71 -29.24
N VAL A 298 24.93 10.60 -29.15
CA VAL A 298 24.86 11.61 -28.10
C VAL A 298 24.38 10.97 -26.80
N ALA A 299 25.19 11.06 -25.74
CA ALA A 299 24.82 10.51 -24.43
C ALA A 299 23.69 11.32 -23.77
N LEU A 300 22.55 10.66 -23.53
CA LEU A 300 21.35 11.25 -22.93
C LEU A 300 21.09 10.74 -21.50
N GLY A 301 20.35 11.50 -20.69
CA GLY A 301 19.88 11.11 -19.36
C GLY A 301 18.67 10.16 -19.38
N PRO A 302 18.17 9.73 -18.21
CA PRO A 302 17.09 8.75 -18.11
C PRO A 302 15.75 9.25 -18.67
N ALA A 303 15.40 10.53 -18.47
CA ALA A 303 14.15 11.10 -18.96
C ALA A 303 14.13 11.19 -20.49
N GLU A 304 15.26 11.58 -21.09
CA GLU A 304 15.41 11.66 -22.54
C GLU A 304 15.42 10.27 -23.19
N ARG A 305 16.07 9.27 -22.57
CA ARG A 305 16.01 7.86 -23.04
C ARG A 305 14.60 7.28 -22.93
N ALA A 306 13.87 7.61 -21.86
CA ALA A 306 12.47 7.23 -21.72
C ALA A 306 11.61 7.84 -22.85
N ALA A 307 11.78 9.14 -23.14
CA ALA A 307 11.08 9.81 -24.24
C ALA A 307 11.39 9.21 -25.62
N ALA A 308 12.65 8.82 -25.87
CA ALA A 308 13.03 8.13 -27.11
C ALA A 308 12.35 6.76 -27.24
N ALA A 309 12.39 5.96 -26.17
CA ALA A 309 11.79 4.63 -26.15
C ALA A 309 10.27 4.68 -26.30
N ASP A 310 9.60 5.61 -25.62
CA ASP A 310 8.15 5.79 -25.68
C ASP A 310 7.68 6.20 -27.09
N TRP A 311 8.32 7.22 -27.68
CA TRP A 311 7.97 7.67 -29.02
C TRP A 311 8.15 6.56 -30.07
N ALA A 312 9.22 5.77 -29.96
CA ALA A 312 9.48 4.65 -30.85
C ALA A 312 8.47 3.51 -30.63
N ALA A 313 8.02 3.28 -29.39
CA ALA A 313 7.00 2.28 -29.07
C ALA A 313 5.64 2.63 -29.68
N GLU A 314 5.24 3.90 -29.66
CA GLU A 314 4.01 4.37 -30.30
C GLU A 314 4.06 4.29 -31.83
N ARG A 315 5.26 4.31 -32.42
CA ARG A 315 5.49 4.39 -33.87
C ARG A 315 6.53 3.36 -34.34
N PRO A 316 6.24 2.05 -34.22
CA PRO A 316 7.22 0.99 -34.49
C PRO A 316 7.71 0.94 -35.94
N TYR A 317 7.00 1.58 -36.88
CA TYR A 317 7.37 1.65 -38.30
C TYR A 317 7.99 2.99 -38.72
N ALA A 318 8.22 3.91 -37.78
CA ALA A 318 8.79 5.23 -38.09
C ALA A 318 10.30 5.18 -38.35
N LEU A 319 10.98 4.12 -37.90
CA LEU A 319 12.42 3.91 -38.06
C LEU A 319 12.67 2.73 -39.00
N ASP A 320 13.70 2.86 -39.83
CA ASP A 320 14.24 1.72 -40.57
C ASP A 320 14.99 0.76 -39.62
N GLU A 321 15.35 -0.42 -40.13
CA GLU A 321 16.02 -1.46 -39.34
C GLU A 321 17.34 -0.97 -38.73
N GLU A 322 18.14 -0.20 -39.48
CA GLU A 322 19.44 0.29 -39.04
C GLU A 322 19.30 1.36 -37.93
N ARG A 323 18.34 2.28 -38.04
CA ARG A 323 18.05 3.26 -36.99
C ARG A 323 17.48 2.59 -35.74
N THR A 324 16.61 1.59 -35.92
CA THR A 324 16.06 0.80 -34.81
C THR A 324 17.18 0.11 -34.04
N ARG A 325 18.12 -0.54 -34.74
CA ARG A 325 19.29 -1.16 -34.14
C ARG A 325 20.18 -0.17 -33.39
N ARG A 326 20.46 1.01 -33.96
CA ARG A 326 21.24 2.05 -33.26
C ARG A 326 20.55 2.55 -32.00
N LEU A 327 19.22 2.71 -32.06
CA LEU A 327 18.43 3.11 -30.90
C LEU A 327 18.50 2.05 -29.80
N THR A 328 18.32 0.76 -30.14
CA THR A 328 18.40 -0.33 -29.15
C THR A 328 19.80 -0.46 -28.56
N ASP A 329 20.85 -0.33 -29.36
CA ASP A 329 22.25 -0.33 -28.89
C ASP A 329 22.50 0.82 -27.90
N ALA A 330 22.03 2.03 -28.21
CA ALA A 330 22.17 3.19 -27.35
C ALA A 330 21.36 3.07 -26.05
N LEU A 331 20.14 2.53 -26.11
CA LEU A 331 19.30 2.27 -24.93
C LEU A 331 19.88 1.17 -24.06
N THR A 332 20.69 0.25 -24.57
CA THR A 332 21.25 -0.90 -23.82
C THR A 332 22.71 -0.72 -23.40
N ALA A 333 23.27 0.49 -23.57
CA ALA A 333 24.63 0.81 -23.15
C ALA A 333 24.88 0.51 -21.67
N SER A 334 26.01 -0.13 -21.37
CA SER A 334 26.40 -0.52 -20.01
C SER A 334 26.89 0.68 -19.17
N GLY A 335 26.84 0.54 -17.84
CA GLY A 335 27.36 1.55 -16.90
C GLY A 335 26.53 2.82 -16.76
N VAL A 336 25.25 2.74 -17.13
CA VAL A 336 24.30 3.86 -17.09
C VAL A 336 23.27 3.61 -15.99
N ASP A 337 23.08 4.58 -15.10
CA ASP A 337 22.03 4.53 -14.08
C ASP A 337 20.64 4.54 -14.75
N ARG A 338 19.82 3.56 -14.39
CA ARG A 338 18.48 3.33 -14.95
C ARG A 338 17.40 3.65 -13.94
N THR A 339 16.30 4.20 -14.44
CA THR A 339 15.11 4.50 -13.64
C THR A 339 13.96 3.57 -14.01
N SER A 340 13.03 3.33 -13.09
CA SER A 340 11.86 2.48 -13.36
C SER A 340 10.98 3.02 -14.49
N ALA A 341 10.87 4.35 -14.63
CA ALA A 341 10.12 4.99 -15.70
C ALA A 341 10.75 4.72 -17.08
N GLU A 342 12.08 4.82 -17.17
CA GLU A 342 12.83 4.48 -18.38
C GLU A 342 12.64 3.01 -18.76
N LEU A 343 12.80 2.08 -17.81
CA LEU A 343 12.65 0.65 -18.06
C LEU A 343 11.22 0.28 -18.49
N SER A 344 10.21 0.97 -17.97
CA SER A 344 8.81 0.78 -18.40
C SER A 344 8.61 1.22 -19.87
N CYS A 345 9.27 2.30 -20.31
CA CYS A 345 9.24 2.71 -21.71
C CYS A 345 10.02 1.75 -22.62
N VAL A 346 11.14 1.22 -22.14
CA VAL A 346 11.91 0.18 -22.85
C VAL A 346 11.10 -1.11 -23.00
N ALA A 347 10.37 -1.53 -21.97
CA ALA A 347 9.47 -2.68 -22.05
C ALA A 347 8.37 -2.48 -23.10
N ARG A 348 7.73 -1.31 -23.12
CA ARG A 348 6.75 -0.94 -24.17
C ARG A 348 7.36 -0.98 -25.56
N LEU A 349 8.57 -0.47 -25.73
CA LEU A 349 9.30 -0.53 -27.00
C LEU A 349 9.55 -1.97 -27.43
N LEU A 350 10.05 -2.83 -26.53
CA LEU A 350 10.27 -4.24 -26.83
C LEU A 350 8.98 -4.93 -27.29
N THR A 351 7.87 -4.73 -26.58
CA THR A 351 6.55 -5.25 -26.98
C THR A 351 6.10 -4.70 -28.34
N ALA A 352 6.36 -3.42 -28.61
CA ALA A 352 6.05 -2.81 -29.90
C ALA A 352 6.94 -3.33 -31.04
N LEU A 353 8.12 -3.88 -30.76
CA LEU A 353 8.99 -4.49 -31.77
C LEU A 353 8.80 -6.01 -31.91
N ASP A 354 8.09 -6.65 -30.97
CA ASP A 354 7.85 -8.09 -31.00
C ASP A 354 7.11 -8.53 -32.28
N GLY A 355 7.66 -9.53 -32.95
CA GLY A 355 7.20 -9.98 -34.27
C GLY A 355 7.37 -8.98 -35.43
N ARG A 356 7.92 -7.78 -35.18
CA ARG A 356 8.12 -6.72 -36.18
C ARG A 356 9.60 -6.44 -36.49
N SER A 357 10.50 -6.76 -35.57
CA SER A 357 11.95 -6.62 -35.77
C SER A 357 12.67 -7.93 -35.45
N PRO A 358 13.82 -8.22 -36.11
CA PRO A 358 14.61 -9.40 -35.84
C PRO A 358 15.12 -9.43 -34.40
N ALA A 359 15.33 -10.62 -33.83
CA ALA A 359 15.86 -10.75 -32.46
C ALA A 359 17.27 -10.17 -32.32
N ALA A 360 18.03 -10.04 -33.42
CA ALA A 360 19.32 -9.36 -33.43
C ALA A 360 19.23 -7.90 -32.95
N THR A 361 18.05 -7.27 -33.07
CA THR A 361 17.78 -5.89 -32.63
C THR A 361 17.11 -5.85 -31.26
N THR A 362 16.19 -6.77 -30.96
CA THR A 362 15.37 -6.73 -29.74
C THR A 362 15.97 -7.49 -28.56
N ALA A 363 16.89 -8.44 -28.79
CA ALA A 363 17.45 -9.29 -27.74
C ALA A 363 18.24 -8.51 -26.68
N SER A 364 18.90 -7.40 -27.04
CA SER A 364 19.61 -6.55 -26.09
C SER A 364 18.66 -5.81 -25.14
N LEU A 365 17.50 -5.38 -25.62
CA LEU A 365 16.45 -4.77 -24.78
C LEU A 365 15.88 -5.81 -23.82
N ALA A 366 15.58 -7.02 -24.31
CA ALA A 366 15.09 -8.11 -23.47
C ALA A 366 16.12 -8.48 -22.38
N ALA A 367 17.40 -8.55 -22.74
CA ALA A 367 18.48 -8.81 -21.80
C ALA A 367 18.64 -7.70 -20.74
N LEU A 368 18.49 -6.43 -21.12
CA LEU A 368 18.48 -5.31 -20.19
C LEU A 368 17.34 -5.45 -19.18
N LEU A 369 16.11 -5.69 -19.64
CA LEU A 369 14.93 -5.82 -18.76
C LEU A 369 15.06 -7.00 -17.80
N VAL A 370 15.55 -8.15 -18.25
CA VAL A 370 15.81 -9.29 -17.37
C VAL A 370 16.90 -8.98 -16.35
N THR A 371 18.00 -8.34 -16.77
CA THR A 371 19.09 -7.98 -15.86
C THR A 371 18.62 -7.02 -14.77
N GLU A 372 17.87 -5.99 -15.14
CA GLU A 372 17.32 -5.01 -14.19
C GLU A 372 16.20 -5.60 -13.34
N ALA A 373 15.40 -6.53 -13.87
CA ALA A 373 14.42 -7.24 -13.06
C ALA A 373 15.13 -8.09 -11.99
N VAL A 374 16.20 -8.81 -12.31
CA VAL A 374 16.94 -9.62 -11.34
C VAL A 374 17.72 -8.74 -10.35
N ARG A 375 18.47 -7.74 -10.80
CA ARG A 375 19.40 -6.98 -9.93
C ARG A 375 18.79 -5.73 -9.30
N GLY A 376 17.86 -5.06 -9.98
CA GLY A 376 17.26 -3.80 -9.53
C GLY A 376 16.13 -3.97 -8.50
N GLY A 377 15.62 -5.19 -8.32
CA GLY A 377 14.59 -5.51 -7.32
C GLY A 377 13.22 -4.85 -7.57
N ASN A 378 13.01 -4.24 -8.73
CA ASN A 378 11.73 -3.64 -9.08
C ASN A 378 10.71 -4.71 -9.49
N VAL A 379 9.80 -5.06 -8.58
CA VAL A 379 8.74 -6.06 -8.80
C VAL A 379 7.69 -5.64 -9.84
N THR A 380 7.61 -4.36 -10.20
CA THR A 380 6.68 -3.88 -11.24
C THR A 380 7.21 -4.09 -12.66
N LEU A 381 8.47 -4.49 -12.80
CA LEU A 381 9.07 -4.73 -14.11
C LEU A 381 8.67 -6.13 -14.59
N GLU A 382 7.78 -6.18 -15.58
CA GLU A 382 7.36 -7.44 -16.16
C GLU A 382 8.48 -8.09 -16.98
N PRO A 383 8.68 -9.41 -16.86
CA PRO A 383 9.63 -10.12 -17.69
C PRO A 383 9.18 -10.09 -19.16
N PRO A 384 10.12 -10.02 -20.12
CA PRO A 384 9.77 -10.02 -21.53
C PRO A 384 9.16 -11.36 -21.95
N ALA A 385 8.35 -11.34 -23.01
CA ALA A 385 7.77 -12.54 -23.57
C ALA A 385 8.85 -13.51 -24.11
N ARG A 386 8.56 -14.82 -24.09
CA ARG A 386 9.49 -15.85 -24.57
C ARG A 386 9.83 -15.70 -26.06
N SER A 387 8.96 -15.06 -26.85
CA SER A 387 9.20 -14.69 -28.25
C SER A 387 10.49 -13.88 -28.43
N ALA A 388 10.85 -13.02 -27.47
CA ALA A 388 12.06 -12.20 -27.53
C ALA A 388 13.37 -13.03 -27.56
N PHE A 389 13.31 -14.32 -27.19
CA PHE A 389 14.47 -15.22 -27.16
C PHE A 389 14.38 -16.38 -28.17
N ALA A 390 13.39 -16.39 -29.08
CA ALA A 390 13.12 -17.55 -29.95
C ALA A 390 14.08 -17.73 -31.15
N GLU A 391 14.77 -16.68 -31.59
CA GLU A 391 15.72 -16.73 -32.71
C GLU A 391 17.19 -16.88 -32.26
N PRO A 392 18.14 -17.27 -33.13
CA PRO A 392 19.53 -17.53 -32.74
C PRO A 392 20.28 -16.37 -32.05
N ALA A 393 19.88 -15.13 -32.29
CA ALA A 393 20.43 -13.98 -31.56
C ALA A 393 19.84 -13.86 -30.15
N GLY A 394 18.54 -14.13 -30.00
CA GLY A 394 17.84 -14.22 -28.73
C GLY A 394 18.32 -15.38 -27.88
N GLU A 395 18.50 -16.58 -28.45
CA GLU A 395 19.05 -17.74 -27.74
C GLU A 395 20.44 -17.47 -27.16
N ARG A 396 21.31 -16.78 -27.92
CA ARG A 396 22.64 -16.36 -27.43
C ARG A 396 22.53 -15.36 -26.28
N ALA A 397 21.59 -14.43 -26.34
CA ALA A 397 21.35 -13.48 -25.26
C ALA A 397 20.82 -14.19 -24.00
N ALA A 398 19.89 -15.14 -24.15
CA ALA A 398 19.39 -15.96 -23.05
C ALA A 398 20.51 -16.78 -22.39
N ALA A 399 21.37 -17.44 -23.17
CA ALA A 399 22.52 -18.19 -22.65
C ALA A 399 23.52 -17.30 -21.89
N ALA A 400 23.74 -16.07 -22.37
CA ALA A 400 24.56 -15.08 -21.67
C ALA A 400 23.92 -14.65 -20.34
N LEU A 401 22.60 -14.45 -20.32
CA LEU A 401 21.85 -14.13 -19.09
C LEU A 401 21.90 -15.28 -18.08
N VAL A 402 21.72 -16.53 -18.51
CA VAL A 402 21.88 -17.70 -17.63
C VAL A 402 23.25 -17.73 -16.99
N THR A 403 24.31 -17.49 -17.77
CA THR A 403 25.68 -17.43 -17.26
C THR A 403 25.90 -16.28 -16.29
N ALA A 404 25.26 -15.13 -16.52
CA ALA A 404 25.47 -13.93 -15.72
C ALA A 404 24.57 -13.82 -14.48
N LEU A 405 23.40 -14.46 -14.47
CA LEU A 405 22.33 -14.28 -13.48
C LEU A 405 21.83 -15.59 -12.87
N GLY A 406 22.18 -16.75 -13.42
CA GLY A 406 21.64 -18.04 -12.97
C GLY A 406 21.92 -18.33 -11.49
N ASP A 407 23.14 -18.08 -11.04
CA ASP A 407 23.53 -18.26 -9.64
C ASP A 407 22.86 -17.23 -8.72
N ASP A 408 22.74 -15.98 -9.16
CA ASP A 408 22.04 -14.90 -8.44
C ASP A 408 20.56 -15.27 -8.23
N LEU A 409 19.88 -15.71 -9.30
CA LEU A 409 18.49 -16.18 -9.30
C LEU A 409 18.29 -17.34 -8.32
N ARG A 410 19.12 -18.39 -8.43
CA ARG A 410 19.03 -19.57 -7.57
C ARG A 410 19.30 -19.21 -6.11
N THR A 411 20.29 -18.36 -5.84
CA THR A 411 20.64 -17.93 -4.47
C THR A 411 19.52 -17.12 -3.82
N GLU A 412 18.95 -16.16 -4.55
CA GLU A 412 17.84 -15.34 -4.04
C GLU A 412 16.57 -16.19 -3.83
N LEU A 413 16.25 -17.10 -4.75
CA LEU A 413 15.16 -18.06 -4.58
C LEU A 413 15.39 -18.95 -3.36
N ALA A 414 16.60 -19.49 -3.17
CA ALA A 414 16.94 -20.39 -2.06
C ALA A 414 16.87 -19.71 -0.69
N THR A 415 17.37 -18.47 -0.59
CA THR A 415 17.46 -17.74 0.69
C THR A 415 16.21 -16.92 1.01
N GLY A 416 15.45 -16.51 -0.02
CA GLY A 416 14.36 -15.53 0.12
C GLY A 416 14.86 -14.14 0.52
N ALA A 417 16.14 -13.83 0.30
CA ALA A 417 16.74 -12.54 0.54
C ALA A 417 17.50 -12.08 -0.71
N PRO A 418 17.41 -10.80 -1.09
CA PRO A 418 18.07 -10.33 -2.29
C PRO A 418 19.59 -10.45 -2.18
N ALA A 419 20.24 -10.80 -3.29
CA ALA A 419 21.69 -10.88 -3.37
C ALA A 419 22.38 -9.53 -3.08
N VAL A 420 21.66 -8.41 -3.28
CA VAL A 420 22.12 -7.05 -2.98
C VAL A 420 21.30 -6.47 -1.80
N PRO A 421 21.93 -6.02 -0.70
CA PRO A 421 21.24 -5.62 0.54
C PRO A 421 20.48 -4.28 0.48
N THR A 422 20.20 -3.74 -0.71
CA THR A 422 19.54 -2.43 -0.89
C THR A 422 18.02 -2.51 -1.07
N VAL A 423 17.46 -3.71 -1.25
CA VAL A 423 16.02 -3.89 -1.51
C VAL A 423 15.39 -4.66 -0.35
N PRO A 424 14.39 -4.12 0.37
CA PRO A 424 13.61 -4.93 1.30
C PRO A 424 12.71 -5.88 0.50
N GLY A 425 12.69 -7.19 0.82
CA GLY A 425 11.65 -8.04 0.27
C GLY A 425 11.77 -9.54 0.51
N ARG A 426 10.96 -10.05 1.45
CA ARG A 426 10.34 -11.39 1.39
C ARG A 426 8.95 -11.28 0.75
N SER A 427 8.80 -10.51 -0.34
CA SER A 427 7.47 -10.32 -0.94
C SER A 427 7.12 -11.46 -1.89
N VAL A 428 5.89 -11.97 -1.82
CA VAL A 428 5.38 -12.99 -2.75
C VAL A 428 5.53 -12.54 -4.20
N ALA A 429 5.28 -11.26 -4.49
CA ALA A 429 5.46 -10.67 -5.82
C ALA A 429 6.89 -10.84 -6.36
N ARG A 430 7.91 -10.70 -5.50
CA ARG A 430 9.30 -10.91 -5.88
C ARG A 430 9.58 -12.37 -6.21
N THR A 431 9.12 -13.30 -5.37
CA THR A 431 9.26 -14.74 -5.64
C THR A 431 8.60 -15.13 -6.97
N VAL A 432 7.40 -14.60 -7.25
CA VAL A 432 6.72 -14.83 -8.53
C VAL A 432 7.54 -14.31 -9.71
N GLN A 433 8.05 -13.07 -9.63
CA GLN A 433 8.88 -12.49 -10.69
C GLN A 433 10.12 -13.35 -10.99
N LEU A 434 10.81 -13.82 -9.95
CA LEU A 434 12.01 -14.67 -10.10
C LEU A 434 11.68 -16.03 -10.71
N LEU A 435 10.57 -16.68 -10.31
CA LEU A 435 10.13 -17.94 -10.90
C LEU A 435 9.75 -17.79 -12.38
N ARG A 436 9.13 -16.67 -12.78
CA ARG A 436 8.84 -16.37 -14.19
C ARG A 436 10.11 -16.17 -14.99
N ILE A 437 11.11 -15.45 -14.44
CA ILE A 437 12.42 -15.25 -15.09
C ILE A 437 13.19 -16.57 -15.19
N ALA A 438 13.22 -17.38 -14.13
CA ALA A 438 13.87 -18.70 -14.16
C ALA A 438 13.27 -19.58 -15.25
N ARG A 439 11.93 -19.59 -15.39
CA ARG A 439 11.25 -20.31 -16.48
C ARG A 439 11.55 -19.74 -17.87
N LEU A 440 11.61 -18.43 -18.00
CA LEU A 440 11.93 -17.74 -19.25
C LEU A 440 13.33 -18.09 -19.75
N LEU A 441 14.30 -18.18 -18.83
CA LEU A 441 15.71 -18.50 -19.11
C LEU A 441 16.02 -20.01 -19.05
N ASP A 442 15.04 -20.86 -18.76
CA ASP A 442 15.19 -22.31 -18.56
C ASP A 442 16.24 -22.67 -17.48
N VAL A 443 16.31 -21.87 -16.41
CA VAL A 443 17.15 -22.15 -15.23
C VAL A 443 16.46 -23.20 -14.38
N ASP A 444 17.06 -24.38 -14.28
CA ASP A 444 16.56 -25.44 -13.40
C ASP A 444 16.51 -24.96 -11.95
N CYS A 445 15.34 -25.01 -11.34
CA CYS A 445 15.07 -24.66 -9.94
C CYS A 445 14.25 -25.76 -9.24
N ALA A 446 14.17 -26.97 -9.81
CA ALA A 446 13.31 -28.05 -9.31
C ALA A 446 13.70 -28.48 -7.89
N ASP A 447 14.98 -28.45 -7.56
CA ASP A 447 15.52 -28.75 -6.23
C ASP A 447 15.16 -27.70 -5.17
N LEU A 448 14.97 -26.44 -5.59
CA LEU A 448 14.63 -25.32 -4.71
C LEU A 448 13.12 -25.17 -4.49
N LEU A 449 12.30 -25.72 -5.40
CA LEU A 449 10.87 -25.49 -5.44
C LEU A 449 10.14 -25.83 -4.12
N PRO A 450 10.42 -26.96 -3.42
CA PRO A 450 9.73 -27.27 -2.16
C PRO A 450 9.92 -26.19 -1.09
N ASP A 451 11.14 -25.71 -0.88
CA ASP A 451 11.46 -24.70 0.12
C ASP A 451 10.92 -23.31 -0.26
N VAL A 452 11.01 -22.95 -1.54
CA VAL A 452 10.44 -21.71 -2.10
C VAL A 452 8.93 -21.68 -1.88
N VAL A 453 8.24 -22.77 -2.24
CA VAL A 453 6.80 -22.92 -2.10
C VAL A 453 6.38 -22.91 -0.63
N HIS A 454 7.11 -23.58 0.25
CA HIS A 454 6.85 -23.54 1.70
C HIS A 454 6.87 -22.10 2.23
N ARG A 455 7.89 -21.32 1.90
CA ARG A 455 7.99 -19.90 2.30
C ARG A 455 6.89 -19.04 1.68
N MET A 456 6.60 -19.26 0.40
CA MET A 456 5.57 -18.52 -0.34
C MET A 456 4.18 -18.79 0.26
N ALA A 457 3.84 -20.05 0.55
CA ALA A 457 2.59 -20.43 1.20
C ALA A 457 2.42 -19.78 2.57
N ARG A 458 3.47 -19.78 3.41
CA ARG A 458 3.45 -19.08 4.70
C ARG A 458 3.25 -17.57 4.55
N SER A 459 3.97 -16.94 3.64
CA SER A 459 3.87 -15.50 3.40
C SER A 459 2.48 -15.12 2.90
N LEU A 460 1.86 -15.96 2.05
CA LEU A 460 0.48 -15.79 1.59
C LEU A 460 -0.55 -15.87 2.73
N LEU A 461 -0.33 -16.73 3.72
CA LEU A 461 -1.21 -16.86 4.89
C LEU A 461 -1.01 -15.71 5.90
N ASP A 462 0.23 -15.26 6.08
CA ASP A 462 0.58 -14.19 7.02
C ASP A 462 0.19 -12.79 6.51
N GLU A 463 0.51 -12.48 5.25
CA GLU A 463 0.34 -11.15 4.63
C GLU A 463 -0.93 -11.03 3.77
N GLY A 464 -1.49 -12.18 3.34
CA GLY A 464 -2.56 -12.23 2.35
C GLY A 464 -2.04 -12.03 0.91
N ALA A 465 -2.93 -12.19 -0.07
CA ALA A 465 -2.61 -12.01 -1.48
C ALA A 465 -3.07 -10.66 -2.06
N ALA A 466 -3.51 -9.74 -1.20
CA ALA A 466 -4.00 -8.41 -1.59
C ALA A 466 -2.82 -7.55 -2.12
N GLY A 467 -2.68 -7.50 -3.44
CA GLY A 467 -1.63 -6.75 -4.14
C GLY A 467 -0.81 -7.59 -5.12
N CYS A 468 -0.72 -8.91 -4.91
CA CYS A 468 -0.02 -9.84 -5.82
C CYS A 468 -0.95 -10.86 -6.51
N GLY A 469 -2.24 -10.88 -6.19
CA GLY A 469 -3.22 -11.83 -6.71
C GLY A 469 -3.20 -12.04 -8.24
N PRO A 470 -3.29 -10.98 -9.08
CA PRO A 470 -3.25 -11.16 -10.53
C PRO A 470 -1.98 -11.85 -11.03
N VAL A 471 -0.82 -11.33 -10.60
CA VAL A 471 0.50 -11.84 -11.00
C VAL A 471 0.73 -13.27 -10.47
N LEU A 472 0.20 -13.60 -9.29
CA LEU A 472 0.18 -14.96 -8.77
C LEU A 472 -0.65 -15.89 -9.65
N LEU A 473 -1.87 -15.49 -10.03
CA LEU A 473 -2.74 -16.30 -10.88
C LEU A 473 -2.11 -16.55 -12.26
N ASP A 474 -1.48 -15.53 -12.85
CA ASP A 474 -0.73 -15.66 -14.11
C ASP A 474 0.39 -16.69 -13.97
N LEU A 475 1.18 -16.66 -12.89
CA LEU A 475 2.21 -17.67 -12.63
C LEU A 475 1.62 -19.09 -12.53
N LEU A 476 0.50 -19.24 -11.81
CA LEU A 476 -0.13 -20.55 -11.61
C LEU A 476 -0.75 -21.11 -12.90
N ASP A 477 -1.14 -20.25 -13.83
CA ASP A 477 -1.57 -20.63 -15.17
C ASP A 477 -0.37 -21.01 -16.06
N GLU A 478 0.71 -20.22 -16.01
CA GLU A 478 1.94 -20.42 -16.78
C GLU A 478 2.75 -21.65 -16.33
N GLN A 479 2.76 -21.97 -15.03
CA GLN A 479 3.67 -22.96 -14.43
C GLN A 479 2.93 -24.04 -13.61
N PHE A 480 2.63 -25.16 -14.28
CA PHE A 480 1.92 -26.31 -13.69
C PHE A 480 2.58 -26.87 -12.42
N ASP A 481 3.91 -26.99 -12.40
CA ASP A 481 4.66 -27.59 -11.29
C ASP A 481 4.59 -26.71 -10.03
N VAL A 482 4.74 -25.39 -10.20
CA VAL A 482 4.58 -24.40 -9.12
C VAL A 482 3.15 -24.43 -8.58
N ARG A 483 2.14 -24.49 -9.46
CA ARG A 483 0.75 -24.60 -9.05
C ARG A 483 0.49 -25.84 -8.22
N THR A 484 0.94 -27.00 -8.70
CA THR A 484 0.73 -28.28 -8.02
C THR A 484 1.41 -28.31 -6.65
N ALA A 485 2.65 -27.81 -6.58
CA ALA A 485 3.41 -27.71 -5.35
C ALA A 485 2.77 -26.73 -4.37
N LEU A 486 2.39 -25.52 -4.81
CA LEU A 486 1.79 -24.49 -3.95
C LEU A 486 0.44 -24.93 -3.39
N LEU A 487 -0.42 -25.51 -4.21
CA LEU A 487 -1.71 -26.02 -3.76
C LEU A 487 -1.52 -27.19 -2.78
N GLY A 488 -0.61 -28.12 -3.07
CA GLY A 488 -0.31 -29.23 -2.16
C GLY A 488 0.23 -28.74 -0.81
N GLU A 489 1.07 -27.70 -0.83
CA GLU A 489 1.65 -27.12 0.37
C GLU A 489 0.64 -26.34 1.20
N LEU A 490 -0.21 -25.53 0.55
CA LEU A 490 -1.31 -24.84 1.23
C LEU A 490 -2.29 -25.85 1.85
N ASP A 491 -2.62 -26.93 1.14
CA ASP A 491 -3.47 -28.00 1.68
C ASP A 491 -2.85 -28.71 2.88
N ARG A 492 -1.53 -28.91 2.88
CA ARG A 492 -0.77 -29.47 4.00
C ARG A 492 -0.76 -28.56 5.23
N ILE A 493 -0.71 -27.24 5.04
CA ILE A 493 -0.70 -26.25 6.12
C ILE A 493 -2.12 -26.02 6.68
N ALA A 494 -3.14 -26.09 5.83
CA ALA A 494 -4.53 -25.76 6.16
C ALA A 494 -5.08 -26.39 7.45
N PRO A 495 -4.81 -27.65 7.84
CA PRO A 495 -5.25 -28.20 9.13
C PRO A 495 -4.73 -27.44 10.36
N HIS A 496 -3.61 -26.74 10.22
CA HIS A 496 -2.96 -26.00 11.30
C HIS A 496 -3.38 -24.53 11.34
N ASP A 497 -3.80 -23.97 10.21
CA ASP A 497 -4.38 -22.62 10.11
C ASP A 497 -5.57 -22.58 9.13
N PRO A 498 -6.73 -23.16 9.52
CA PRO A 498 -7.89 -23.22 8.63
C PRO A 498 -8.47 -21.81 8.37
N ALA A 499 -8.46 -20.94 9.37
CA ALA A 499 -9.00 -19.58 9.27
C ALA A 499 -8.13 -18.67 8.40
N GLY A 500 -6.80 -18.77 8.48
CA GLY A 500 -5.90 -18.07 7.55
C GLY A 500 -6.09 -18.53 6.11
N THR A 501 -6.22 -19.85 5.91
CA THR A 501 -6.44 -20.43 4.59
C THR A 501 -7.77 -20.00 3.98
N GLU A 502 -8.85 -20.00 4.75
CA GLU A 502 -10.14 -19.47 4.31
C GLU A 502 -10.07 -17.98 3.92
N ARG A 503 -9.40 -17.15 4.74
CA ARG A 503 -9.21 -15.72 4.44
C ARG A 503 -8.46 -15.52 3.13
N LEU A 504 -7.40 -16.30 2.89
CA LEU A 504 -6.65 -16.28 1.64
C LEU A 504 -7.55 -16.62 0.44
N LEU A 505 -8.32 -17.72 0.52
CA LEU A 505 -9.20 -18.18 -0.56
C LEU A 505 -10.38 -17.22 -0.84
N THR A 506 -10.80 -16.47 0.17
CA THR A 506 -11.80 -15.40 0.00
C THR A 506 -11.21 -14.20 -0.75
N GLY A 507 -9.91 -13.92 -0.56
CA GLY A 507 -9.21 -12.82 -1.21
C GLY A 507 -8.73 -13.12 -2.63
N VAL A 508 -8.38 -14.37 -2.93
CA VAL A 508 -7.90 -14.82 -4.25
C VAL A 508 -8.47 -16.18 -4.62
N ALA A 509 -9.11 -16.24 -5.79
CA ALA A 509 -9.70 -17.46 -6.34
C ALA A 509 -8.61 -18.39 -6.94
N LEU A 510 -7.96 -19.20 -6.09
CA LEU A 510 -6.93 -20.14 -6.54
C LEU A 510 -7.53 -21.27 -7.42
N PRO A 511 -6.88 -21.62 -8.55
CA PRO A 511 -7.41 -22.61 -9.49
C PRO A 511 -7.02 -24.05 -9.09
N PHE A 512 -7.81 -24.71 -8.24
CA PHE A 512 -7.66 -26.15 -7.98
C PHE A 512 -8.65 -26.99 -8.83
N THR A 513 -8.19 -27.45 -10.01
CA THR A 513 -8.97 -28.31 -10.91
C THR A 513 -8.94 -29.76 -10.43
N GLY A 514 -10.02 -30.22 -9.79
CA GLY A 514 -10.51 -31.60 -9.59
C GLY A 514 -9.59 -32.81 -9.36
N THR A 515 -8.49 -32.97 -10.10
CA THR A 515 -7.64 -34.16 -10.15
C THR A 515 -6.74 -34.33 -8.92
N GLN A 516 -6.25 -33.25 -8.33
CA GLN A 516 -5.47 -33.30 -7.09
C GLN A 516 -6.39 -33.46 -5.87
N ALA A 517 -6.04 -34.39 -4.98
CA ALA A 517 -6.70 -34.54 -3.69
C ALA A 517 -6.25 -33.38 -2.77
N LEU A 518 -7.10 -32.36 -2.67
CA LEU A 518 -6.88 -31.17 -1.85
C LEU A 518 -8.06 -31.00 -0.86
N PRO A 519 -8.26 -31.96 0.06
CA PRO A 519 -9.44 -31.99 0.92
C PRO A 519 -9.54 -30.74 1.78
N HIS A 520 -8.43 -30.25 2.35
CA HIS A 520 -8.44 -29.12 3.28
C HIS A 520 -8.70 -27.80 2.58
N LEU A 521 -8.15 -27.57 1.39
CA LEU A 521 -8.44 -26.37 0.59
C LEU A 521 -9.90 -26.34 0.14
N ARG A 522 -10.45 -27.48 -0.30
CA ARG A 522 -11.87 -27.57 -0.67
C ARG A 522 -12.80 -27.28 0.50
N MET A 523 -12.43 -27.75 1.69
CA MET A 523 -13.13 -27.43 2.93
C MET A 523 -13.09 -25.93 3.24
N CYS A 524 -11.91 -25.31 3.18
CA CYS A 524 -11.75 -23.88 3.45
C CYS A 524 -12.50 -23.02 2.42
N ALA A 525 -12.50 -23.41 1.14
CA ALA A 525 -13.24 -22.73 0.08
C ALA A 525 -14.76 -22.80 0.27
N ALA A 526 -15.29 -23.92 0.78
CA ALA A 526 -16.74 -24.11 0.97
C ALA A 526 -17.28 -23.54 2.30
N ALA A 527 -16.40 -23.21 3.26
CA ALA A 527 -16.79 -22.80 4.61
C ALA A 527 -17.59 -21.48 4.69
N PRO A 528 -17.27 -20.43 3.89
CA PRO A 528 -18.06 -19.19 3.88
C PRO A 528 -19.52 -19.46 3.47
N ASP A 529 -19.73 -20.18 2.37
CA ASP A 529 -21.07 -20.50 1.85
C ASP A 529 -21.85 -21.41 2.81
N ALA A 530 -21.16 -22.38 3.43
CA ALA A 530 -21.77 -23.26 4.42
C ALA A 530 -22.31 -22.48 5.65
N ARG A 531 -21.59 -21.43 6.09
CA ARG A 531 -22.01 -20.56 7.21
C ARG A 531 -23.10 -19.56 6.81
N ALA A 532 -23.04 -19.00 5.61
CA ALA A 532 -24.03 -18.06 5.10
C ALA A 532 -25.46 -18.66 5.04
N GLY A 533 -25.56 -19.99 4.92
CA GLY A 533 -26.83 -20.72 4.96
C GLY A 533 -27.59 -20.71 6.30
N GLY A 534 -27.08 -20.03 7.34
CA GLY A 534 -27.77 -19.82 8.62
C GLY A 534 -28.07 -21.11 9.40
N GLY A 535 -27.31 -22.17 9.15
CA GLY A 535 -27.52 -23.49 9.75
C GLY A 535 -26.87 -23.67 11.11
N ASP A 536 -27.39 -24.64 11.86
CA ASP A 536 -26.72 -25.24 13.02
C ASP A 536 -25.24 -25.55 12.73
N ARG A 537 -24.33 -25.26 13.67
CA ARG A 537 -22.88 -25.47 13.53
C ARG A 537 -22.54 -26.91 13.15
N VAL A 538 -23.28 -27.90 13.66
CA VAL A 538 -23.09 -29.31 13.28
C VAL A 538 -23.43 -29.55 11.80
N LYS A 539 -24.45 -28.87 11.27
CA LYS A 539 -24.80 -28.92 9.84
C LYS A 539 -23.71 -28.25 8.97
N VAL A 540 -23.14 -27.14 9.45
CA VAL A 540 -21.99 -26.48 8.79
C VAL A 540 -20.80 -27.45 8.71
N LEU A 541 -20.45 -28.10 9.83
CA LEU A 541 -19.39 -29.11 9.87
C LEU A 541 -19.60 -30.21 8.82
N HIS A 542 -20.78 -30.82 8.75
CA HIS A 542 -21.07 -31.87 7.77
C HIS A 542 -20.98 -31.37 6.32
N THR A 543 -21.36 -30.12 6.07
CA THR A 543 -21.27 -29.50 4.75
C THR A 543 -19.82 -29.31 4.33
N VAL A 544 -18.98 -28.80 5.24
CA VAL A 544 -17.54 -28.60 5.01
C VAL A 544 -16.84 -29.95 4.82
N LEU A 545 -17.08 -30.94 5.69
CA LEU A 545 -16.52 -32.30 5.54
C LEU A 545 -16.88 -32.94 4.19
N ARG A 546 -18.12 -32.75 3.73
CA ARG A 546 -18.55 -33.24 2.41
C ARG A 546 -17.79 -32.56 1.27
N ALA A 547 -17.50 -31.27 1.38
CA ALA A 547 -16.73 -30.54 0.38
C ALA A 547 -15.29 -31.07 0.25
N GLY A 548 -14.67 -31.51 1.35
CA GLY A 548 -13.35 -32.15 1.32
C GLY A 548 -13.31 -33.47 0.53
N GLY A 549 -14.45 -34.16 0.39
CA GLY A 549 -14.57 -35.40 -0.38
C GLY A 549 -13.84 -36.61 0.23
N MET A 550 -13.29 -36.46 1.43
CA MET A 550 -12.56 -37.50 2.17
C MET A 550 -13.27 -37.78 3.49
N SER A 551 -13.31 -39.07 3.84
CA SER A 551 -13.88 -39.49 5.12
C SER A 551 -12.93 -39.19 6.27
N PRO A 552 -13.41 -38.70 7.43
CA PRO A 552 -12.64 -38.59 8.68
C PRO A 552 -11.93 -39.88 9.12
N PHE A 553 -12.42 -41.04 8.67
CA PHE A 553 -11.80 -42.33 8.97
C PHE A 553 -10.56 -42.62 8.09
N THR A 554 -10.52 -42.05 6.88
CA THR A 554 -9.43 -42.23 5.92
C THR A 554 -8.37 -41.12 6.06
N GLU A 555 -8.82 -39.88 6.27
CA GLU A 555 -7.95 -38.72 6.49
C GLU A 555 -8.40 -37.98 7.76
N PRO A 556 -7.91 -38.36 8.95
CA PRO A 556 -8.37 -37.77 10.21
C PRO A 556 -8.15 -36.26 10.33
N LEU A 557 -7.16 -35.66 9.65
CA LEU A 557 -6.89 -34.23 9.75
C LEU A 557 -8.01 -33.36 9.16
N VAL A 558 -8.93 -33.93 8.36
CA VAL A 558 -10.13 -33.21 7.95
C VAL A 558 -10.99 -32.85 9.16
N LEU A 559 -10.97 -33.63 10.25
CA LEU A 559 -11.68 -33.24 11.47
C LEU A 559 -11.07 -31.98 12.10
N ARG A 560 -9.74 -31.88 12.13
CA ARG A 560 -9.05 -30.69 12.64
C ARG A 560 -9.42 -29.45 11.85
N THR A 561 -9.40 -29.58 10.52
CA THR A 561 -9.76 -28.50 9.60
C THR A 561 -11.22 -28.09 9.79
N ALA A 562 -12.15 -29.05 9.83
CA ALA A 562 -13.58 -28.77 9.98
C ALA A 562 -13.88 -28.12 11.34
N VAL A 563 -13.28 -28.60 12.44
CA VAL A 563 -13.46 -28.01 13.76
C VAL A 563 -12.93 -26.58 13.79
N GLY A 564 -11.74 -26.33 13.24
CA GLY A 564 -11.17 -24.98 13.18
C GLY A 564 -11.98 -24.00 12.31
N LEU A 565 -12.62 -24.47 11.22
CA LEU A 565 -13.47 -23.62 10.38
C LEU A 565 -14.82 -23.26 11.03
N VAL A 566 -15.39 -24.19 11.80
CA VAL A 566 -16.74 -24.04 12.38
C VAL A 566 -16.72 -23.32 13.73
N TRP A 567 -15.77 -23.67 14.60
CA TRP A 567 -15.69 -23.09 15.94
C TRP A 567 -14.52 -22.11 16.10
N GLY A 568 -13.47 -22.17 15.29
CA GLY A 568 -12.34 -21.24 15.39
C GLY A 568 -11.70 -21.28 16.78
N GLU A 569 -11.73 -20.14 17.48
CA GLU A 569 -11.29 -20.00 18.87
C GLU A 569 -12.39 -20.33 19.91
N ASP A 570 -13.64 -20.43 19.48
CA ASP A 570 -14.75 -20.83 20.35
C ASP A 570 -14.70 -22.33 20.64
N THR A 571 -15.27 -22.76 21.77
CA THR A 571 -15.43 -24.19 22.09
C THR A 571 -16.80 -24.70 21.66
N PRO A 572 -16.92 -25.94 21.16
CA PRO A 572 -18.22 -26.57 21.00
C PRO A 572 -18.94 -26.69 22.35
N THR A 573 -20.26 -26.68 22.34
CA THR A 573 -21.07 -27.05 23.52
C THR A 573 -20.89 -28.53 23.84
N ALA A 574 -21.23 -28.96 25.06
CA ALA A 574 -21.12 -30.37 25.43
C ALA A 574 -21.99 -31.28 24.54
N GLY A 575 -23.20 -30.84 24.19
CA GLY A 575 -24.06 -31.55 23.24
C GLY A 575 -23.46 -31.69 21.84
N GLU A 576 -22.92 -30.61 21.27
CA GLU A 576 -22.24 -30.65 19.97
C GLU A 576 -20.99 -31.53 20.01
N ALA A 577 -20.18 -31.43 21.08
CA ALA A 577 -19.00 -32.26 21.27
C ALA A 577 -19.33 -33.75 21.39
N ARG A 578 -20.45 -34.09 22.02
CA ARG A 578 -20.95 -35.47 22.09
C ARG A 578 -21.42 -35.98 20.73
N LEU A 579 -22.12 -35.15 19.94
CA LEU A 579 -22.49 -35.48 18.56
C LEU A 579 -21.27 -35.68 17.66
N LEU A 580 -20.23 -34.85 17.80
CA LEU A 580 -18.96 -34.99 17.10
C LEU A 580 -18.28 -36.33 17.42
N LEU A 581 -18.16 -36.65 18.71
CA LEU A 581 -17.55 -37.90 19.17
C LEU A 581 -18.37 -39.12 18.73
N GLY A 582 -19.70 -39.05 18.80
CA GLY A 582 -20.59 -40.15 18.38
C GLY A 582 -20.67 -40.35 16.87
N GLY A 583 -20.45 -39.30 16.08
CA GLY A 583 -20.43 -39.36 14.61
C GLY A 583 -19.10 -39.88 14.02
N THR A 584 -18.06 -40.03 14.84
CA THR A 584 -16.72 -40.44 14.42
C THR A 584 -16.09 -41.44 15.42
N THR A 585 -14.78 -41.68 15.36
CA THR A 585 -14.08 -42.55 16.30
C THR A 585 -13.11 -41.76 17.18
N SER A 586 -12.88 -42.23 18.41
CA SER A 586 -11.88 -41.66 19.32
C SER A 586 -10.49 -41.62 18.69
N ASP A 587 -10.11 -42.62 17.87
CA ASP A 587 -8.82 -42.64 17.17
C ASP A 587 -8.68 -41.53 16.12
N ALA A 588 -9.77 -41.19 15.41
CA ALA A 588 -9.77 -40.08 14.47
C ALA A 588 -9.56 -38.75 15.20
N HIS A 589 -10.26 -38.54 16.32
CA HIS A 589 -10.08 -37.36 17.18
C HIS A 589 -8.67 -37.28 17.81
N ARG A 590 -8.07 -38.42 18.17
CA ARG A 590 -6.69 -38.50 18.67
C ARG A 590 -5.70 -38.04 17.59
N THR A 591 -5.82 -38.59 16.39
CA THR A 591 -4.95 -38.27 15.26
C THR A 591 -5.12 -36.81 14.79
N ALA A 592 -6.35 -36.32 14.78
CA ALA A 592 -6.68 -34.94 14.44
C ALA A 592 -6.29 -33.93 15.54
N GLY A 593 -6.01 -34.39 16.77
CA GLY A 593 -5.77 -33.52 17.91
C GLY A 593 -6.99 -32.73 18.40
N THR A 594 -8.21 -33.08 17.94
CA THR A 594 -9.44 -32.36 18.29
C THR A 594 -10.05 -32.82 19.62
N TRP A 595 -9.52 -33.88 20.24
CA TRP A 595 -9.96 -34.37 21.55
C TRP A 595 -9.83 -33.31 22.66
N SER A 596 -8.84 -32.42 22.57
CA SER A 596 -8.65 -31.33 23.54
C SER A 596 -9.82 -30.35 23.52
N ALA A 597 -10.37 -30.04 22.34
CA ALA A 597 -11.57 -29.21 22.21
C ALA A 597 -12.80 -29.89 22.81
N LEU A 598 -12.91 -31.23 22.71
CA LEU A 598 -13.98 -31.98 23.36
C LEU A 598 -13.87 -31.96 24.90
N VAL A 599 -12.64 -32.07 25.43
CA VAL A 599 -12.38 -31.93 26.87
C VAL A 599 -12.73 -30.52 27.34
N SER A 600 -12.29 -29.49 26.62
CA SER A 600 -12.64 -28.09 26.93
C SER A 600 -14.16 -27.86 26.91
N ALA A 601 -14.88 -28.48 25.97
CA ALA A 601 -16.34 -28.42 25.92
C ALA A 601 -17.00 -29.02 27.17
N ALA A 602 -16.52 -30.17 27.66
CA ALA A 602 -17.04 -30.80 28.87
C ALA A 602 -16.77 -29.96 30.13
N LEU A 603 -15.54 -29.43 30.26
CA LEU A 603 -15.11 -28.68 31.44
C LEU A 603 -15.62 -27.24 31.49
N GLY A 604 -15.81 -26.62 30.32
CA GLY A 604 -16.34 -25.27 30.16
C GLY A 604 -17.87 -25.19 30.15
N ALA A 605 -18.57 -26.33 30.16
CA ALA A 605 -20.02 -26.36 30.13
C ALA A 605 -20.64 -25.71 31.39
N PRO A 606 -21.78 -25.00 31.24
CA PRO A 606 -22.46 -24.41 32.37
C PRO A 606 -23.05 -25.49 33.31
N ALA A 607 -23.28 -25.13 34.57
CA ALA A 607 -23.67 -26.07 35.63
C ALA A 607 -25.06 -26.72 35.43
N ASP A 608 -25.85 -26.24 34.46
CA ASP A 608 -27.15 -26.75 34.05
C ASP A 608 -27.12 -27.64 32.79
N ASP A 609 -26.05 -27.64 31.98
CA ASP A 609 -25.88 -28.50 30.80
C ASP A 609 -25.88 -30.02 31.09
N GLU A 610 -26.99 -30.70 30.79
CA GLU A 610 -27.17 -32.13 31.10
C GLU A 610 -26.26 -33.07 30.29
N GLU A 611 -25.72 -32.61 29.16
CA GLU A 611 -24.86 -33.40 28.28
C GLU A 611 -23.42 -33.48 28.77
N ALA A 612 -22.94 -32.48 29.53
CA ALA A 612 -21.54 -32.44 29.98
C ALA A 612 -21.10 -33.68 30.79
N PRO A 613 -21.92 -34.23 31.71
CA PRO A 613 -21.57 -35.46 32.43
C PRO A 613 -21.57 -36.72 31.58
N GLU A 614 -22.44 -36.79 30.56
CA GLU A 614 -22.43 -37.90 29.61
C GLU A 614 -21.20 -37.83 28.69
N LEU A 615 -20.88 -36.63 28.18
CA LEU A 615 -19.66 -36.39 27.42
C LEU A 615 -18.40 -36.74 28.24
N ALA A 616 -18.36 -36.37 29.52
CA ALA A 616 -17.21 -36.68 30.38
C ALA A 616 -16.99 -38.20 30.51
N HIS A 617 -18.06 -38.98 30.63
CA HIS A 617 -17.98 -40.45 30.62
C HIS A 617 -17.44 -41.00 29.29
N ASP A 618 -17.96 -40.50 28.17
CA ASP A 618 -17.52 -40.91 26.83
C ASP A 618 -16.03 -40.55 26.60
N LEU A 619 -15.57 -39.39 27.09
CA LEU A 619 -14.19 -38.94 27.01
C LEU A 619 -13.22 -39.78 27.85
N LEU A 620 -13.59 -40.10 29.11
CA LEU A 620 -12.76 -40.94 29.99
C LEU A 620 -12.55 -42.34 29.41
N ARG A 621 -13.57 -42.87 28.72
CA ARG A 621 -13.50 -44.15 28.01
C ARG A 621 -12.71 -44.05 26.71
N GLY A 622 -12.90 -42.99 25.93
CA GLY A 622 -12.30 -42.81 24.60
C GLY A 622 -10.83 -42.39 24.62
N PHE A 623 -10.40 -41.65 25.65
CA PHE A 623 -9.08 -41.01 25.71
C PHE A 623 -8.34 -41.32 27.03
N PRO A 624 -8.03 -42.59 27.31
CA PRO A 624 -7.47 -42.99 28.60
C PRO A 624 -6.02 -42.55 28.82
N GLN A 625 -5.28 -42.15 27.78
CA GLN A 625 -3.85 -41.81 27.88
C GLN A 625 -3.55 -40.34 27.57
N GLU A 626 -4.43 -39.65 26.86
CA GLU A 626 -4.23 -38.29 26.35
C GLU A 626 -4.56 -37.23 27.41
N ILE A 627 -5.56 -37.51 28.25
CA ILE A 627 -6.08 -36.57 29.24
C ILE A 627 -5.11 -36.51 30.42
N ASP A 628 -4.60 -35.32 30.71
CA ASP A 628 -3.72 -35.10 31.86
C ASP A 628 -4.42 -35.37 33.21
N ALA A 629 -3.64 -35.50 34.27
CA ALA A 629 -4.14 -35.89 35.59
C ALA A 629 -5.19 -34.91 36.15
N ARG A 630 -5.04 -33.60 35.87
CA ARG A 630 -5.93 -32.55 36.36
C ARG A 630 -7.25 -32.60 35.61
N ALA A 631 -7.22 -32.55 34.29
CA ALA A 631 -8.40 -32.62 33.44
C ALA A 631 -9.15 -33.93 33.66
N ARG A 632 -8.43 -35.05 33.84
CA ARG A 632 -9.02 -36.33 34.21
C ARG A 632 -9.75 -36.25 35.55
N GLY A 633 -9.16 -35.62 36.57
CA GLY A 633 -9.81 -35.40 37.85
C GLY A 633 -11.13 -34.62 37.72
N ALA A 634 -11.14 -33.57 36.88
CA ALA A 634 -12.33 -32.75 36.65
C ALA A 634 -13.41 -33.52 35.86
N LEU A 635 -13.04 -34.33 34.87
CA LEU A 635 -13.98 -35.21 34.16
C LEU A 635 -14.54 -36.30 35.09
N LEU A 636 -13.74 -36.84 36.00
CA LEU A 636 -14.21 -37.80 37.02
C LEU A 636 -15.21 -37.17 38.01
N LEU A 637 -15.14 -35.85 38.27
CA LEU A 637 -16.16 -35.12 39.03
C LEU A 637 -17.49 -35.04 38.27
N LEU A 638 -17.43 -34.81 36.96
CA LEU A 638 -18.63 -34.83 36.10
C LEU A 638 -19.23 -36.25 36.01
N GLU A 639 -18.40 -37.28 35.84
CA GLU A 639 -18.84 -38.69 35.88
C GLU A 639 -19.46 -39.03 37.25
N PHE A 640 -18.85 -38.58 38.35
CA PHE A 640 -19.45 -38.73 39.68
C PHE A 640 -20.82 -38.03 39.76
N ALA A 641 -20.97 -36.81 39.22
CA ALA A 641 -22.26 -36.13 39.19
C ALA A 641 -23.32 -36.91 38.40
N ARG A 642 -22.93 -37.58 37.30
CA ARG A 642 -23.79 -38.49 36.54
C ARG A 642 -24.22 -39.69 37.37
N ASP A 643 -23.28 -40.38 38.00
CA ASP A 643 -23.53 -41.56 38.84
C ASP A 643 -24.44 -41.23 40.03
N MET A 644 -24.28 -40.04 40.62
CA MET A 644 -25.15 -39.56 41.69
C MET A 644 -26.59 -39.35 41.21
N ARG A 645 -26.79 -38.86 39.98
CA ARG A 645 -28.14 -38.66 39.40
C ARG A 645 -28.79 -39.98 38.99
N SER A 646 -28.02 -40.91 38.42
CA SER A 646 -28.52 -42.22 38.00
C SER A 646 -28.74 -43.21 39.16
N GLY A 647 -28.20 -42.89 40.35
CA GLY A 647 -28.25 -43.77 41.52
C GLY A 647 -27.22 -44.91 41.48
N ALA A 648 -26.26 -44.86 40.54
CA ALA A 648 -25.22 -45.86 40.37
C ALA A 648 -23.98 -45.63 41.27
N ALA A 649 -23.92 -44.51 41.99
CA ALA A 649 -22.77 -44.15 42.82
C ALA A 649 -22.55 -45.10 44.01
N GLU A 650 -21.35 -45.69 44.08
CA GLU A 650 -20.91 -46.52 45.22
C GLU A 650 -20.82 -45.70 46.54
N PRO A 651 -21.01 -46.33 47.71
CA PRO A 651 -20.88 -45.66 49.02
C PRO A 651 -19.52 -44.96 49.23
N GLY A 652 -19.50 -43.97 50.11
CA GLY A 652 -18.36 -43.09 50.40
C GLY A 652 -18.41 -41.77 49.62
N TRP A 653 -19.60 -41.24 49.35
CA TRP A 653 -19.83 -40.13 48.42
C TRP A 653 -19.06 -38.86 48.81
N THR A 654 -19.12 -38.49 50.09
CA THR A 654 -18.47 -37.26 50.59
C THR A 654 -16.95 -37.31 50.46
N GLU A 655 -16.33 -38.44 50.85
CA GLU A 655 -14.88 -38.62 50.78
C GLU A 655 -14.41 -38.72 49.32
N ARG A 656 -15.19 -39.37 48.46
CA ARG A 656 -14.92 -39.46 47.02
C ARG A 656 -14.96 -38.08 46.36
N ALA A 657 -15.99 -37.28 46.61
CA ALA A 657 -16.10 -35.92 46.08
C ALA A 657 -14.91 -35.05 46.52
N ARG A 658 -14.48 -35.14 47.78
CA ARG A 658 -13.31 -34.41 48.30
C ARG A 658 -12.00 -34.83 47.64
N LYS A 659 -11.76 -36.14 47.50
CA LYS A 659 -10.57 -36.68 46.82
C LYS A 659 -10.51 -36.23 45.36
N LEU A 660 -11.63 -36.29 44.66
CA LEU A 660 -11.73 -35.85 43.26
C LEU A 660 -11.52 -34.33 43.13
N CYS A 661 -12.11 -33.50 44.02
CA CYS A 661 -11.88 -32.06 44.05
C CYS A 661 -10.40 -31.71 44.33
N ALA A 662 -9.75 -32.42 45.24
CA ALA A 662 -8.33 -32.23 45.53
C ALA A 662 -7.43 -32.63 44.35
N GLY A 663 -7.76 -33.72 43.64
CA GLY A 663 -7.02 -34.18 42.46
C GLY A 663 -7.21 -33.32 41.21
N ALA A 664 -8.32 -32.59 41.12
CA ALA A 664 -8.67 -31.73 39.98
C ALA A 664 -8.31 -30.24 40.19
N GLY A 665 -7.72 -29.87 41.34
CA GLY A 665 -7.49 -28.48 41.72
C GLY A 665 -6.52 -27.73 40.79
N PRO A 666 -6.85 -26.50 40.36
CA PRO A 666 -8.09 -25.72 40.57
C PRO A 666 -9.28 -26.16 39.69
N VAL A 667 -10.40 -26.58 40.29
CA VAL A 667 -11.60 -27.05 39.55
C VAL A 667 -12.43 -25.89 39.00
N GLU A 668 -12.89 -26.02 37.76
CA GLU A 668 -13.85 -25.11 37.12
C GLU A 668 -15.14 -24.97 37.96
N PRO A 669 -15.68 -23.75 38.16
CA PRO A 669 -16.85 -23.54 39.02
C PRO A 669 -18.07 -24.37 38.59
N GLY A 670 -18.35 -24.45 37.28
CA GLY A 670 -19.49 -25.22 36.75
C GLY A 670 -19.39 -26.71 37.05
N VAL A 671 -18.20 -27.30 36.90
CA VAL A 671 -17.92 -28.71 37.24
C VAL A 671 -18.11 -28.95 38.72
N ARG A 672 -17.57 -28.06 39.58
CA ARG A 672 -17.69 -28.18 41.03
C ARG A 672 -19.13 -28.04 41.51
N ASP A 673 -19.82 -27.00 41.08
CA ASP A 673 -21.21 -26.74 41.46
C ASP A 673 -22.11 -27.89 41.05
N ARG A 674 -21.87 -28.50 39.88
CA ARG A 674 -22.65 -29.65 39.43
C ARG A 674 -22.39 -30.91 40.26
N ALA A 675 -21.13 -31.23 40.52
CA ALA A 675 -20.76 -32.41 41.32
C ALA A 675 -21.28 -32.30 42.77
N LEU A 676 -21.04 -31.16 43.42
CA LEU A 676 -21.50 -30.91 44.78
C LEU A 676 -23.02 -30.74 44.85
N GLY A 677 -23.65 -30.15 43.83
CA GLY A 677 -25.10 -30.03 43.71
C GLY A 677 -25.79 -31.39 43.55
N ALA A 678 -25.26 -32.30 42.73
CA ALA A 678 -25.78 -33.66 42.58
C ALA A 678 -25.65 -34.46 43.89
N LEU A 679 -24.51 -34.35 44.58
CA LEU A 679 -24.31 -34.93 45.90
C LEU A 679 -25.29 -34.36 46.93
N ALA A 680 -25.42 -33.03 47.00
CA ALA A 680 -26.36 -32.35 47.88
C ALA A 680 -27.82 -32.78 47.63
N GLY A 681 -28.22 -32.92 46.37
CA GLY A 681 -29.54 -33.41 45.99
C GLY A 681 -29.82 -34.82 46.51
N ARG A 682 -28.85 -35.75 46.41
CA ARG A 682 -28.97 -37.10 46.98
C ARG A 682 -28.95 -37.09 48.51
N LEU A 683 -28.18 -36.21 49.15
CA LEU A 683 -28.19 -36.01 50.60
C LEU A 683 -29.48 -35.35 51.13
N LEU A 684 -30.30 -34.75 50.26
CA LEU A 684 -31.64 -34.24 50.59
C LEU A 684 -32.74 -35.23 50.24
N ALA A 685 -32.43 -36.35 49.58
CA ALA A 685 -33.42 -37.36 49.26
C ALA A 685 -33.84 -38.15 50.52
N PRO A 686 -35.10 -38.59 50.62
CA PRO A 686 -35.60 -39.32 51.78
C PRO A 686 -35.00 -40.74 51.93
N ASP A 687 -34.49 -41.32 50.84
CA ASP A 687 -33.84 -42.64 50.78
C ASP A 687 -32.33 -42.59 51.06
N ARG A 688 -31.80 -41.46 51.52
CA ARG A 688 -30.35 -41.29 51.74
C ARG A 688 -29.81 -42.23 52.84
N PRO A 689 -28.61 -42.81 52.68
CA PRO A 689 -27.96 -43.55 53.76
C PRO A 689 -27.51 -42.63 54.90
N GLU A 690 -27.81 -43.00 56.16
CA GLU A 690 -27.40 -42.21 57.34
C GLU A 690 -25.88 -42.04 57.45
N ALA A 691 -25.10 -43.05 57.05
CA ALA A 691 -23.65 -43.01 57.07
C ALA A 691 -23.07 -41.90 56.15
N GLU A 692 -23.70 -41.66 54.99
CA GLU A 692 -23.29 -40.59 54.06
C GLU A 692 -23.59 -39.20 54.64
N LEU A 693 -24.74 -39.06 55.28
CA LEU A 693 -25.12 -37.83 55.96
C LEU A 693 -24.18 -37.52 57.13
N TYR A 694 -23.81 -38.54 57.91
CA TYR A 694 -22.83 -38.39 58.98
C TYR A 694 -21.46 -37.94 58.44
N ALA A 695 -20.99 -38.57 57.36
CA ALA A 695 -19.72 -38.22 56.71
C ALA A 695 -19.74 -36.78 56.15
N PHE A 696 -20.85 -36.37 55.51
CA PHE A 696 -21.06 -35.01 55.03
C PHE A 696 -20.98 -33.98 56.16
N VAL A 697 -21.75 -34.19 57.24
CA VAL A 697 -21.84 -33.24 58.36
C VAL A 697 -20.48 -33.04 59.03
N HIS A 698 -19.66 -34.10 59.12
CA HIS A 698 -18.33 -34.04 59.75
C HIS A 698 -17.18 -33.78 58.75
N SER A 699 -17.49 -33.54 57.47
CA SER A 699 -16.47 -33.28 56.45
C SER A 699 -15.76 -31.94 56.62
N ASN A 700 -16.44 -30.96 57.24
CA ASN A 700 -16.03 -29.55 57.33
C ASN A 700 -15.68 -28.91 55.97
N ASP A 701 -16.26 -29.42 54.88
CA ASP A 701 -16.11 -28.88 53.54
C ASP A 701 -17.11 -27.74 53.30
N ALA A 702 -16.60 -26.50 53.27
CA ALA A 702 -17.43 -25.31 53.16
C ALA A 702 -18.18 -25.22 51.83
N ASP A 703 -17.56 -25.66 50.72
CA ASP A 703 -18.16 -25.62 49.38
C ASP A 703 -19.32 -26.61 49.29
N LEU A 704 -19.14 -27.84 49.80
CA LEU A 704 -20.18 -28.86 49.84
C LEU A 704 -21.34 -28.48 50.78
N ILE A 705 -21.04 -27.92 51.95
CA ILE A 705 -22.06 -27.44 52.90
C ILE A 705 -22.86 -26.28 52.29
N ALA A 706 -22.19 -25.37 51.58
CA ALA A 706 -22.87 -24.28 50.88
C ALA A 706 -23.75 -24.82 49.73
N ALA A 707 -23.27 -25.81 48.96
CA ALA A 707 -24.06 -26.46 47.91
C ALA A 707 -25.31 -27.16 48.48
N TYR A 708 -25.19 -27.84 49.63
CA TYR A 708 -26.32 -28.40 50.36
C TYR A 708 -27.33 -27.33 50.78
N GLY A 709 -26.85 -26.21 51.32
CA GLY A 709 -27.70 -25.08 51.68
C GLY A 709 -28.44 -24.48 50.49
N ARG A 710 -27.80 -24.38 49.31
CA ARG A 710 -28.44 -23.93 48.06
C ARG A 710 -29.48 -24.95 47.59
N ALA A 711 -29.13 -26.23 47.53
CA ALA A 711 -30.02 -27.31 47.09
C ALA A 711 -31.26 -27.45 47.99
N ALA A 712 -31.14 -27.23 49.30
CA ALA A 712 -32.28 -27.27 50.22
C ALA A 712 -33.30 -26.13 49.99
N ARG A 713 -32.90 -25.07 49.28
CA ARG A 713 -33.78 -23.94 48.90
C ARG A 713 -34.39 -24.09 47.51
N HIS A 714 -34.08 -25.16 46.78
CA HIS A 714 -34.67 -25.40 45.46
C HIS A 714 -36.16 -25.71 45.54
N ASP A 715 -36.92 -25.31 44.52
CA ASP A 715 -38.37 -25.49 44.47
C ASP A 715 -38.82 -26.94 44.63
N THR A 716 -38.04 -27.91 44.14
CA THR A 716 -38.34 -29.34 44.32
C THR A 716 -38.34 -29.76 45.79
N VAL A 717 -37.40 -29.25 46.58
CA VAL A 717 -37.32 -29.53 48.02
C VAL A 717 -38.42 -28.78 48.76
N LEU A 718 -38.64 -27.50 48.42
CA LEU A 718 -39.71 -26.70 49.01
C LEU A 718 -41.11 -27.26 48.72
N ALA A 719 -41.33 -27.79 47.51
CA ALA A 719 -42.58 -28.46 47.15
C ALA A 719 -42.81 -29.69 48.04
N ARG A 720 -41.79 -30.56 48.21
CA ARG A 720 -41.87 -31.73 49.10
C ARG A 720 -42.10 -31.33 50.56
N LEU A 721 -41.40 -30.32 51.06
CA LEU A 721 -41.60 -29.82 52.43
C LEU A 721 -43.04 -29.31 52.66
N ARG A 722 -43.71 -28.78 51.62
CA ARG A 722 -45.10 -28.34 51.70
C ARG A 722 -46.12 -29.47 51.58
N SER A 723 -45.79 -30.55 50.86
CA SER A 723 -46.73 -31.64 50.57
C SER A 723 -46.57 -32.88 51.45
N GLU A 724 -45.41 -33.08 52.08
CA GLU A 724 -45.07 -34.34 52.77
C GLU A 724 -44.64 -34.09 54.24
N PRO A 725 -45.55 -34.27 55.21
CA PRO A 725 -45.24 -34.09 56.64
C PRO A 725 -44.08 -34.96 57.16
N ALA A 726 -43.92 -36.17 56.63
CA ALA A 726 -42.82 -37.06 57.00
C ALA A 726 -41.45 -36.52 56.58
N TYR A 727 -41.37 -35.84 55.43
CA TYR A 727 -40.14 -35.23 54.92
C TYR A 727 -39.74 -33.99 55.75
N VAL A 728 -40.72 -33.23 56.25
CA VAL A 728 -40.49 -32.12 57.19
C VAL A 728 -39.88 -32.62 58.50
N ALA A 729 -40.42 -33.71 59.06
CA ALA A 729 -39.91 -34.33 60.28
C ALA A 729 -38.48 -34.85 60.11
N ASP A 730 -38.19 -35.46 58.96
CA ASP A 730 -36.86 -35.93 58.58
C ASP A 730 -35.85 -34.77 58.45
N CYS A 731 -36.17 -33.72 57.69
CA CYS A 731 -35.32 -32.54 57.56
C CYS A 731 -35.08 -31.84 58.91
N PHE A 732 -36.12 -31.72 59.76
CA PHE A 732 -35.96 -31.19 61.12
C PHE A 732 -34.96 -32.02 61.93
N THR A 733 -35.09 -33.35 61.88
CA THR A 733 -34.21 -34.28 62.59
C THR A 733 -32.77 -34.10 62.14
N VAL A 734 -32.52 -34.01 60.84
CA VAL A 734 -31.17 -33.80 60.30
C VAL A 734 -30.60 -32.44 60.68
N TRP A 735 -31.33 -31.34 60.46
CA TRP A 735 -30.80 -29.99 60.68
C TRP A 735 -30.66 -29.64 62.17
N SER A 736 -31.43 -30.29 63.05
CA SER A 736 -31.27 -30.16 64.50
C SER A 736 -30.14 -31.03 65.07
N SER A 737 -29.73 -32.08 64.35
CA SER A 737 -28.64 -32.98 64.73
C SER A 737 -27.25 -32.34 64.59
N HIS A 738 -26.29 -32.88 65.36
CA HIS A 738 -24.87 -32.51 65.35
C HIS A 738 -24.56 -30.99 65.40
N PRO A 739 -24.98 -30.26 66.45
CA PRO A 739 -24.82 -28.81 66.58
C PRO A 739 -23.38 -28.29 66.66
N HIS A 740 -22.40 -29.18 66.77
CA HIS A 740 -21.00 -28.85 66.97
C HIS A 740 -20.09 -29.42 65.88
N ALA A 741 -20.63 -29.89 64.75
CA ALA A 741 -19.86 -30.53 63.68
C ALA A 741 -19.02 -29.57 62.79
N GLY A 742 -18.79 -28.33 63.26
CA GLY A 742 -18.03 -27.31 62.54
C GLY A 742 -18.83 -26.03 62.31
N ARG A 743 -18.11 -24.93 61.99
CA ARG A 743 -18.69 -23.59 61.84
C ARG A 743 -19.63 -23.50 60.64
N ALA A 744 -19.19 -23.97 59.47
CA ALA A 744 -19.97 -23.92 58.22
C ALA A 744 -21.30 -24.67 58.33
N TRP A 745 -21.30 -25.87 58.93
CA TRP A 745 -22.52 -26.64 59.18
C TRP A 745 -23.44 -25.94 60.19
N SER A 746 -22.88 -25.41 61.28
CA SER A 746 -23.65 -24.73 62.32
C SER A 746 -24.37 -23.48 61.80
N GLU A 747 -23.72 -22.70 60.93
CA GLU A 747 -24.32 -21.53 60.28
C GLU A 747 -25.39 -21.96 59.25
N THR A 748 -25.07 -22.94 58.40
CA THR A 748 -26.00 -23.42 57.36
C THR A 748 -27.26 -24.05 57.94
N ARG A 749 -27.13 -24.94 58.93
CA ARG A 749 -28.29 -25.60 59.56
C ARG A 749 -29.20 -24.59 60.28
N ALA A 750 -28.62 -23.55 60.89
CA ALA A 750 -29.39 -22.50 61.56
C ALA A 750 -30.22 -21.71 60.54
N ALA A 751 -29.60 -21.34 59.41
CA ALA A 751 -30.30 -20.69 58.31
C ALA A 751 -31.39 -21.61 57.70
N LEU A 752 -31.12 -22.90 57.50
CA LEU A 752 -32.13 -23.84 56.98
C LEU A 752 -33.33 -24.02 57.92
N LEU A 753 -33.11 -24.12 59.23
CA LEU A 753 -34.21 -24.16 60.20
C LEU A 753 -35.03 -22.87 60.16
N GLU A 754 -34.39 -21.71 60.21
CA GLU A 754 -35.06 -20.42 60.37
C GLU A 754 -35.68 -19.86 59.08
N GLU A 755 -34.98 -20.01 57.95
CA GLU A 755 -35.34 -19.38 56.68
C GLU A 755 -36.05 -20.34 55.73
N VAL A 756 -35.88 -21.66 55.89
CA VAL A 756 -36.49 -22.67 55.01
C VAL A 756 -37.59 -23.45 55.73
N LEU A 757 -37.27 -24.12 56.84
CA LEU A 757 -38.23 -25.00 57.51
C LEU A 757 -39.34 -24.24 58.23
N ARG A 758 -38.98 -23.18 58.99
CA ARG A 758 -39.95 -22.43 59.80
C ARG A 758 -41.04 -21.75 58.96
N PRO A 759 -40.74 -21.09 57.82
CA PRO A 759 -41.78 -20.55 56.95
C PRO A 759 -42.71 -21.63 56.40
N VAL A 760 -42.18 -22.81 56.03
CA VAL A 760 -43.00 -23.93 55.54
C VAL A 760 -43.93 -24.44 56.65
N VAL A 761 -43.40 -24.75 57.84
CA VAL A 761 -44.19 -25.26 58.97
C VAL A 761 -45.28 -24.27 59.40
N ARG A 762 -45.02 -22.96 59.33
CA ARG A 762 -46.04 -21.93 59.60
C ARG A 762 -47.15 -21.86 58.56
N GLY A 763 -46.90 -22.34 57.35
CA GLY A 763 -47.89 -22.43 56.28
C GLY A 763 -48.75 -23.71 56.33
N LEU A 764 -48.37 -24.69 57.15
CA LEU A 764 -49.11 -25.95 57.30
C LEU A 764 -50.35 -25.78 58.18
N SER A 765 -51.39 -26.56 57.92
CA SER A 765 -52.58 -26.66 58.78
C SER A 765 -52.26 -27.37 60.10
N ALA A 766 -53.12 -27.21 61.12
CA ALA A 766 -52.93 -27.85 62.42
C ALA A 766 -52.88 -29.40 62.34
N GLY A 767 -53.62 -29.99 61.40
CA GLY A 767 -53.59 -31.45 61.15
C GLY A 767 -52.28 -31.91 60.51
N GLU A 768 -51.73 -31.14 59.58
CA GLU A 768 -50.43 -31.43 58.96
C GLU A 768 -49.27 -31.26 59.96
N VAL A 769 -49.31 -30.25 60.83
CA VAL A 769 -48.32 -30.09 61.91
C VAL A 769 -48.36 -31.27 62.88
N ALA A 770 -49.55 -31.77 63.24
CA ALA A 770 -49.68 -32.98 64.07
C ALA A 770 -49.10 -34.23 63.35
N ALA A 771 -49.28 -34.33 62.03
CA ALA A 771 -48.68 -35.40 61.24
C ALA A 771 -47.14 -35.30 61.16
N VAL A 772 -46.56 -34.09 61.18
CA VAL A 772 -45.10 -33.88 61.31
C VAL A 772 -44.63 -34.35 62.69
N GLU A 773 -45.35 -34.02 63.76
CA GLU A 773 -45.00 -34.46 65.12
C GLU A 773 -45.02 -35.98 65.25
N GLU A 774 -46.07 -36.62 64.75
CA GLU A 774 -46.19 -38.08 64.77
C GLU A 774 -45.10 -38.74 63.92
N ALA A 775 -44.78 -38.18 62.75
CA ALA A 775 -43.65 -38.64 61.96
C ALA A 775 -42.31 -38.46 62.69
N ALA A 776 -42.09 -37.35 63.39
CA ALA A 776 -40.87 -37.13 64.18
C ALA A 776 -40.75 -38.11 65.37
N GLU A 777 -41.87 -38.52 65.97
CA GLU A 777 -41.92 -39.57 67.00
C GLU A 777 -41.62 -40.96 66.41
N ARG A 778 -42.08 -41.24 65.18
CA ARG A 778 -41.85 -42.52 64.48
C ARG A 778 -40.43 -42.69 63.94
N THR A 779 -39.85 -41.64 63.35
CA THR A 779 -38.52 -41.70 62.71
C THR A 779 -37.38 -41.34 63.66
N GLY A 780 -37.68 -40.62 64.76
CA GLY A 780 -36.69 -40.16 65.74
C GLY A 780 -36.88 -40.76 67.13
N SER A 781 -36.37 -40.05 68.15
CA SER A 781 -36.67 -40.36 69.55
C SER A 781 -37.81 -39.49 70.05
N SER A 782 -38.50 -39.86 71.13
CA SER A 782 -39.51 -38.99 71.78
C SER A 782 -38.99 -37.59 72.09
N ARG A 783 -37.67 -37.45 72.31
CA ARG A 783 -36.99 -36.16 72.50
C ARG A 783 -36.95 -35.28 71.24
N THR A 784 -36.97 -35.87 70.05
CA THR A 784 -36.96 -35.15 68.76
C THR A 784 -38.29 -34.44 68.54
N ALA A 785 -39.41 -35.10 68.84
CA ALA A 785 -40.74 -34.49 68.78
C ALA A 785 -40.94 -33.39 69.83
N GLU A 786 -40.44 -33.59 71.06
CA GLU A 786 -40.41 -32.53 72.07
C GLU A 786 -39.57 -31.31 71.63
N ALA A 787 -38.42 -31.56 70.97
CA ALA A 787 -37.57 -30.51 70.43
C ALA A 787 -38.26 -29.75 69.28
N PHE A 788 -39.00 -30.46 68.41
CA PHE A 788 -39.82 -29.84 67.36
C PHE A 788 -40.90 -28.95 67.95
N ARG A 789 -41.66 -29.45 68.93
CA ARG A 789 -42.68 -28.66 69.66
C ARG A 789 -42.08 -27.41 70.31
N ALA A 790 -40.90 -27.54 70.92
CA ALA A 790 -40.21 -26.42 71.55
C ALA A 790 -39.73 -25.37 70.53
N TRP A 791 -39.25 -25.80 69.37
CA TRP A 791 -38.78 -24.94 68.29
C TRP A 791 -39.93 -24.25 67.52
N ASN A 792 -41.11 -24.88 67.42
CA ASN A 792 -42.28 -24.34 66.68
C ASN A 792 -43.13 -23.34 67.49
N ARG A 793 -42.93 -23.20 68.81
CA ARG A 793 -43.75 -22.29 69.64
C ARG A 793 -43.54 -20.81 69.27
N PRO A 794 -44.61 -20.02 69.11
CA PRO A 794 -44.48 -18.58 68.86
C PRO A 794 -43.96 -17.87 70.11
N GLY A 795 -42.83 -17.15 69.99
CA GLY A 795 -42.34 -16.23 71.02
C GLY A 795 -41.17 -16.72 71.89
N GLY A 796 -40.48 -17.80 71.54
CA GLY A 796 -39.25 -18.22 72.23
C GLY A 796 -38.10 -18.45 71.26
N PHE A 797 -36.89 -18.06 71.67
CA PHE A 797 -35.59 -18.48 71.10
C PHE A 797 -34.91 -17.60 70.04
N GLY A 798 -34.52 -16.40 70.46
CA GLY A 798 -33.32 -15.74 69.92
C GLY A 798 -32.00 -16.13 70.61
N ARG A 799 -31.95 -16.98 71.66
CA ARG A 799 -30.70 -17.12 72.46
C ARG A 799 -30.46 -18.37 73.33
N ARG A 800 -31.27 -19.43 73.30
CA ARG A 800 -31.24 -20.48 74.37
C ARG A 800 -31.02 -21.94 73.95
N LEU A 801 -30.50 -22.24 72.75
CA LEU A 801 -30.15 -23.61 72.38
C LEU A 801 -28.67 -23.99 72.60
N GLY A 802 -27.81 -23.02 72.96
CA GLY A 802 -26.39 -23.29 73.23
C GLY A 802 -26.02 -23.68 74.68
N SER A 803 -26.92 -23.52 75.66
CA SER A 803 -26.49 -23.50 77.08
C SER A 803 -27.08 -24.57 78.00
N ARG A 804 -27.87 -25.54 77.51
CA ARG A 804 -28.48 -26.56 78.39
C ARG A 804 -28.05 -28.00 78.14
N LEU A 805 -27.29 -28.28 77.10
CA LEU A 805 -26.63 -29.59 76.93
C LEU A 805 -25.22 -29.65 77.54
N THR A 806 -24.63 -28.50 77.89
CA THR A 806 -23.30 -28.39 78.52
C THR A 806 -23.26 -28.68 80.02
N ALA A 807 -24.40 -28.90 80.69
CA ALA A 807 -24.44 -29.09 82.15
C ALA A 807 -24.50 -30.55 82.63
N ARG A 808 -24.48 -31.56 81.75
CA ARG A 808 -24.66 -32.96 82.21
C ARG A 808 -23.93 -34.06 81.44
N VAL A 809 -22.66 -33.83 81.07
CA VAL A 809 -21.68 -34.93 80.84
C VAL A 809 -20.28 -34.50 81.35
N ARG A 810 -20.23 -34.02 82.59
CA ARG A 810 -19.00 -33.97 83.39
C ARG A 810 -19.22 -34.85 84.62
N ARG A 811 -19.43 -36.15 84.38
CA ARG A 811 -19.24 -37.29 85.29
C ARG A 811 -19.66 -38.59 84.58
N SER A 812 -18.68 -39.17 83.88
CA SER A 812 -18.41 -40.60 83.64
C SER A 812 -17.68 -40.71 82.30
#